data_AF-A0A1I4VQS1-F1
#
_entry.id   AF-A0A1I4VQS1-F1
#
_cell.length_a   1.000
_cell.length_b   1.000
_cell.length_c   1.000
_cell.angle_alpha   90.00
_cell.angle_beta   90.00
_cell.angle_gamma   90.00
#
_symmetry.space_group_name_H-M   'P 1'
#
loop_
_entity.id
_entity.type
_entity.pdbx_description
1 polymer ?
#
loop_
_entity_poly.entity_id
_entity_poly.type
_entity_poly.pdbx_seq_one_letter_code
_entity_poly.pdbx_strand_id
1 'polypeptide(L)'
;MSRTRIVKGKLTKVTHQDHFIYSRGSIINNGATKVIQTGKDNGVLYGKPHFPDLVYEPTEYKLKSVLAHEQLKNTAKELSEMTFILLMLQIYGEEIEVEAIGKLYKDLCDDKLEPPEIIVTKSPIKNYKANYTNKRKKILVSKGFLEEAIKDNEVKAQLMVALLEEYGHHIDNLLRTDYATNGKEDKDIIDEGAKFAYYFLTVDFANTPKLDFAEAETPEYTGPLVLDLGKESQDLSKYANQEQWYDDDPNEDDVENFGFGFAHGTHGGIEMEALAKTNIFTESEVLQIYYGNWLRDVSQVLVPFTIRFTKAVRDKVENHNKQTKGKTQHIKAGNTAKFSHEGWVELIELFAAKEFIYTKGGTGIKTENYVKHLERFRKTYGQLTKDTLGIYRPEEHIDNPRGLEREHQSVYDETRIKREIPGGTEDISFYIGESEECFRVNSFGQKYYIYRDDENAQKKMGEKVMIKADPLRPSSDSYMSNQLRLAVTKGKNKDGFRHFGAAMHVLEDYFSHTNFVELSLCKLGWKKDSPYKYLKKVYPWVQNRQGTDYSTIPVVTGKFLLDDTCASVVPKMADMLLPIGFSKYEVGNPGERTFGQQTIYTVLKDLAKGQKEDPTQKSLQYLGMDSVELFDYYQKLLKLSDWMTEQKKRDDPFGWVMRGFGFISHYMGEILMNFTNVVFNIMIESVDDDIKAAQTHVTNVNYGEDPTHTQVGKDAHENPLNGLAASLATIAVKDVGQRIKDIWDGKVSDPDGSKLVFHVQNTYSRHPRAVEWMDKEVENWVIRVSKNASFLEKLYHPTPVAHAHDTAKRKIRIGMDKIEEIKKYFGK
;
A
#
# COMPACT_ATOMS: atom_id res chain seq x y z
N MET A 1 -16.29 25.46 -12.45
CA MET A 1 -16.63 26.71 -13.16
C MET A 1 -15.36 27.53 -13.33
N SER A 2 -14.73 27.51 -14.50
CA SER A 2 -13.55 28.34 -14.78
C SER A 2 -13.96 29.80 -14.97
N ARG A 3 -13.47 30.68 -14.09
CA ARG A 3 -13.59 32.13 -14.24
C ARG A 3 -12.34 32.65 -14.96
N THR A 4 -12.43 32.86 -16.26
CA THR A 4 -11.35 33.54 -17.01
C THR A 4 -11.41 35.04 -16.71
N ARG A 5 -10.41 35.55 -15.98
CA ARG A 5 -10.26 36.99 -15.72
C ARG A 5 -9.29 37.59 -16.75
N ILE A 6 -9.81 38.33 -17.73
CA ILE A 6 -8.96 39.16 -18.60
C ILE A 6 -8.53 40.38 -17.77
N VAL A 7 -7.28 40.43 -17.33
CA VAL A 7 -6.73 41.52 -16.51
C VAL A 7 -6.26 42.66 -17.42
N LYS A 8 -6.58 43.91 -17.00
CA LYS A 8 -6.38 45.16 -17.75
C LYS A 8 -4.91 45.42 -18.12
N GLY A 9 -4.66 45.52 -19.42
CA GLY A 9 -3.61 46.36 -20.02
C GLY A 9 -4.26 47.21 -21.12
N LYS A 10 -4.00 48.52 -21.11
CA LYS A 10 -4.62 49.50 -22.02
C LYS A 10 -4.08 49.30 -23.45
N LEU A 11 -4.64 48.36 -24.19
CA LEU A 11 -4.38 48.17 -25.62
C LEU A 11 -5.69 47.86 -26.34
N THR A 12 -6.16 48.80 -27.16
CA THR A 12 -6.98 48.47 -28.33
C THR A 12 -6.09 47.68 -29.30
N LYS A 13 -5.86 46.40 -29.00
CA LYS A 13 -5.21 45.48 -29.93
C LYS A 13 -6.31 44.85 -30.76
N VAL A 14 -6.44 45.29 -32.01
CA VAL A 14 -7.18 44.53 -33.02
C VAL A 14 -6.35 43.27 -33.25
N THR A 15 -6.80 42.13 -32.72
CA THR A 15 -6.19 40.83 -33.01
C THR A 15 -6.62 40.45 -34.42
N HIS A 16 -5.68 40.41 -35.37
CA HIS A 16 -5.92 40.04 -36.76
C HIS A 16 -6.22 38.54 -36.97
N GLN A 17 -6.43 37.76 -35.92
CA GLN A 17 -6.68 36.32 -35.97
C GLN A 17 -7.95 35.96 -35.19
N ASP A 18 -8.65 34.93 -35.66
CA ASP A 18 -9.87 34.41 -35.06
C ASP A 18 -9.60 33.88 -33.64
N HIS A 19 -10.41 34.30 -32.67
CA HIS A 19 -10.28 33.90 -31.28
C HIS A 19 -11.52 33.11 -30.86
N PHE A 20 -11.42 31.78 -30.86
CA PHE A 20 -12.52 30.88 -30.51
C PHE A 20 -12.49 30.52 -29.03
N ILE A 21 -13.62 30.72 -28.33
CA ILE A 21 -13.82 30.32 -26.93
C ILE A 21 -14.92 29.25 -26.91
N TYR A 22 -14.58 28.06 -26.40
CA TYR A 22 -15.51 26.94 -26.30
C TYR A 22 -15.98 26.75 -24.86
N SER A 23 -17.28 26.54 -24.66
CA SER A 23 -17.88 26.29 -23.34
C SER A 23 -19.04 25.30 -23.47
N ARG A 24 -19.17 24.37 -22.51
CA ARG A 24 -20.35 23.49 -22.39
C ARG A 24 -21.60 24.23 -21.91
N GLY A 25 -21.45 25.44 -21.36
CA GLY A 25 -22.55 26.29 -20.88
C GLY A 25 -22.52 27.70 -21.48
N SER A 26 -23.48 28.55 -21.11
CA SER A 26 -23.54 29.93 -21.58
C SER A 26 -22.29 30.72 -21.19
N ILE A 27 -21.69 31.44 -22.15
CA ILE A 27 -20.56 32.33 -21.89
C ILE A 27 -21.09 33.65 -21.34
N ILE A 28 -20.72 33.99 -20.10
CA ILE A 28 -21.13 35.24 -19.44
C ILE A 28 -19.95 36.20 -19.39
N ASN A 29 -20.06 37.33 -20.09
CA ASN A 29 -19.05 38.40 -20.10
C ASN A 29 -19.26 39.36 -18.93
N ASN A 30 -18.51 39.18 -17.83
CA ASN A 30 -18.62 40.02 -16.61
C ASN A 30 -17.67 41.24 -16.60
N GLY A 31 -17.29 41.77 -17.76
CA GLY A 31 -16.43 42.95 -17.87
C GLY A 31 -17.22 44.25 -17.89
N ALA A 32 -16.72 45.31 -17.23
CA ALA A 32 -17.32 46.66 -17.21
C ALA A 32 -17.23 47.42 -18.56
N THR A 33 -16.97 46.73 -19.67
CA THR A 33 -16.79 47.30 -21.01
C THR A 33 -17.57 46.50 -22.04
N LYS A 34 -18.16 47.23 -23.00
CA LYS A 34 -18.97 46.67 -24.10
C LYS A 34 -18.11 45.74 -24.97
N VAL A 35 -18.41 44.45 -24.95
CA VAL A 35 -17.85 43.46 -25.88
C VAL A 35 -18.71 43.46 -27.14
N ILE A 36 -18.11 43.76 -28.30
CA ILE A 36 -18.78 43.69 -29.60
C ILE A 36 -18.30 42.41 -30.29
N GLN A 37 -19.23 41.49 -30.55
CA GLN A 37 -18.95 40.26 -31.30
C GLN A 37 -19.52 40.42 -32.72
N THR A 38 -18.65 40.29 -33.72
CA THR A 38 -19.01 40.43 -35.13
C THR A 38 -18.93 39.08 -35.83
N GLY A 39 -20.04 38.62 -36.41
CA GLY A 39 -20.17 37.34 -37.11
C GLY A 39 -21.63 36.90 -37.23
N LYS A 40 -21.90 35.78 -37.92
CA LYS A 40 -23.23 35.15 -37.92
C LYS A 40 -23.60 34.80 -36.47
N ASP A 41 -24.83 35.08 -36.05
CA ASP A 41 -25.31 34.88 -34.68
C ASP A 41 -24.46 35.56 -33.58
N ASN A 42 -24.07 36.83 -33.79
CA ASN A 42 -23.23 37.60 -32.85
C ASN A 42 -21.89 36.91 -32.53
N GLY A 43 -21.26 36.28 -33.52
CA GLY A 43 -19.96 35.61 -33.35
C GLY A 43 -20.02 34.30 -32.57
N VAL A 44 -21.23 33.76 -32.34
CA VAL A 44 -21.46 32.46 -31.71
C VAL A 44 -21.69 31.42 -32.80
N LEU A 45 -20.90 30.35 -32.79
CA LEU A 45 -21.06 29.21 -33.71
C LEU A 45 -21.40 27.95 -32.89
N TYR A 46 -22.46 27.25 -33.28
CA TYR A 46 -22.84 25.97 -32.68
C TYR A 46 -22.22 24.82 -33.47
N GLY A 47 -21.40 23.98 -32.82
CA GLY A 47 -20.72 22.86 -33.46
C GLY A 47 -19.66 22.20 -32.57
N LYS A 48 -18.99 21.16 -33.08
CA LYS A 48 -17.81 20.59 -32.43
C LYS A 48 -16.64 21.59 -32.54
N PRO A 49 -15.82 21.77 -31.48
CA PRO A 49 -14.64 22.63 -31.54
C PRO A 49 -13.72 22.22 -32.69
N HIS A 50 -13.30 23.18 -33.51
CA HIS A 50 -12.31 22.96 -34.56
C HIS A 50 -10.97 23.48 -34.05
N PHE A 51 -10.05 22.57 -33.72
CA PHE A 51 -8.70 22.94 -33.36
C PHE A 51 -7.87 23.16 -34.63
N PRO A 52 -7.16 24.30 -34.77
CA PRO A 52 -6.31 24.53 -35.92
C PRO A 52 -5.23 23.44 -36.00
N ASP A 53 -4.91 23.04 -37.23
CA ASP A 53 -3.87 22.05 -37.48
C ASP A 53 -2.51 22.53 -36.98
N LEU A 54 -1.71 21.62 -36.38
CA LEU A 54 -0.37 21.93 -35.92
C LEU A 54 0.50 22.42 -37.10
N VAL A 55 0.96 23.68 -37.02
CA VAL A 55 1.86 24.29 -38.01
C VAL A 55 3.29 24.15 -37.52
N TYR A 56 4.14 23.50 -38.32
CA TYR A 56 5.58 23.40 -38.09
C TYR A 56 6.33 23.56 -39.42
N GLU A 57 7.54 24.12 -39.36
CA GLU A 57 8.43 24.25 -40.52
C GLU A 57 9.45 23.09 -40.49
N PRO A 58 9.35 22.10 -41.40
CA PRO A 58 10.36 21.05 -41.51
C PRO A 58 11.68 21.62 -42.05
N THR A 59 12.78 20.95 -41.76
CA THR A 59 14.12 21.28 -42.26
C THR A 59 14.60 20.21 -43.26
N GLU A 60 15.74 20.46 -43.91
CA GLU A 60 16.39 19.47 -44.79
C GLU A 60 17.13 18.36 -44.00
N TYR A 61 17.20 18.47 -42.67
CA TYR A 61 17.92 17.52 -41.83
C TYR A 61 17.13 16.21 -41.73
N LYS A 62 17.82 15.07 -41.79
CA LYS A 62 17.20 13.76 -41.63
C LYS A 62 17.65 13.12 -40.34
N LEU A 63 16.71 12.51 -39.63
CA LEU A 63 16.95 11.72 -38.44
C LEU A 63 16.13 10.44 -38.55
N LYS A 64 16.75 9.28 -38.31
CA LYS A 64 16.08 7.99 -38.26
C LYS A 64 16.50 7.24 -37.02
N SER A 65 15.56 6.58 -36.35
CA SER A 65 15.85 5.70 -35.22
C SER A 65 14.99 4.45 -35.36
N VAL A 66 15.63 3.29 -35.21
CA VAL A 66 14.97 1.97 -35.26
C VAL A 66 15.03 1.27 -33.90
N LEU A 67 15.70 1.87 -32.90
CA LEU A 67 15.99 1.24 -31.62
C LEU A 67 14.71 0.79 -30.89
N ALA A 68 13.80 1.73 -30.63
CA ALA A 68 12.55 1.45 -29.91
C ALA A 68 11.66 0.43 -30.66
N HIS A 69 11.65 0.50 -31.99
CA HIS A 69 10.90 -0.41 -32.85
C HIS A 69 11.46 -1.84 -32.79
N GLU A 70 12.77 -1.99 -33.00
CA GLU A 70 13.43 -3.30 -32.95
C GLU A 70 13.40 -3.90 -31.53
N GLN A 71 13.51 -3.09 -30.47
CA GLN A 71 13.36 -3.58 -29.10
C GLN A 71 11.97 -4.13 -28.82
N LEU A 72 10.91 -3.39 -29.18
CA LEU A 72 9.54 -3.85 -28.99
C LEU A 72 9.24 -5.10 -29.83
N LYS A 73 9.75 -5.13 -31.06
CA LYS A 73 9.64 -6.26 -31.98
C LYS A 73 10.37 -7.50 -31.49
N ASN A 74 11.60 -7.37 -31.02
CA ASN A 74 12.35 -8.48 -30.42
C ASN A 74 11.65 -8.99 -29.17
N THR A 75 11.15 -8.08 -28.33
CA THR A 75 10.35 -8.42 -27.15
C THR A 75 9.08 -9.20 -27.55
N ALA A 76 8.38 -8.79 -28.61
CA ALA A 76 7.25 -9.56 -29.13
C ALA A 76 7.64 -10.95 -29.65
N LYS A 77 8.80 -11.08 -30.30
CA LYS A 77 9.28 -12.38 -30.84
C LYS A 77 9.81 -13.32 -29.75
N GLU A 78 10.31 -12.77 -28.64
CA GLU A 78 10.86 -13.52 -27.51
C GLU A 78 9.79 -13.94 -26.50
N LEU A 79 8.77 -13.10 -26.32
CA LEU A 79 7.67 -13.36 -25.39
C LEU A 79 6.55 -14.15 -26.05
N SER A 80 5.84 -14.94 -25.24
CA SER A 80 4.54 -15.47 -25.68
C SER A 80 3.55 -14.32 -25.86
N GLU A 81 2.56 -14.48 -26.75
CA GLU A 81 1.48 -13.50 -26.97
C GLU A 81 0.81 -13.07 -25.65
N MET A 82 0.62 -14.00 -24.71
CA MET A 82 0.06 -13.71 -23.40
C MET A 82 0.99 -12.85 -22.54
N THR A 83 2.28 -13.18 -22.50
CA THR A 83 3.28 -12.43 -21.73
C THR A 83 3.46 -11.02 -22.31
N PHE A 84 3.45 -10.91 -23.64
CA PHE A 84 3.48 -9.62 -24.34
C PHE A 84 2.23 -8.80 -24.03
N ILE A 85 1.04 -9.40 -24.01
CA ILE A 85 -0.20 -8.71 -23.64
C ILE A 85 -0.14 -8.15 -22.22
N LEU A 86 0.33 -8.95 -21.26
CA LEU A 86 0.45 -8.50 -19.86
C LEU A 86 1.45 -7.36 -19.70
N LEU A 87 2.58 -7.44 -20.39
CA LEU A 87 3.56 -6.36 -20.43
C LEU A 87 2.96 -5.06 -20.96
N MET A 88 2.25 -5.12 -22.08
CA MET A 88 1.67 -3.94 -22.71
C MET A 88 0.56 -3.31 -21.86
N LEU A 89 -0.23 -4.12 -21.12
CA LEU A 89 -1.23 -3.60 -20.17
C LEU A 89 -0.59 -2.89 -18.97
N GLN A 90 0.60 -3.33 -18.54
CA GLN A 90 1.35 -2.65 -17.49
C GLN A 90 1.86 -1.28 -17.93
N ILE A 91 2.24 -1.14 -19.21
CA ILE A 91 2.76 0.10 -19.79
C ILE A 91 1.62 1.08 -20.10
N TYR A 92 0.60 0.62 -20.84
CA TYR A 92 -0.44 1.46 -21.46
C TYR A 92 -1.80 1.44 -20.74
N GLY A 93 -1.91 0.73 -19.62
CA GLY A 93 -3.12 0.71 -18.81
C GLY A 93 -4.13 -0.37 -19.20
N GLU A 94 -5.03 -0.68 -18.25
CA GLU A 94 -6.00 -1.76 -18.35
C GLU A 94 -7.16 -1.45 -19.33
N GLU A 95 -7.32 -0.19 -19.70
CA GLU A 95 -8.37 0.29 -20.60
C GLU A 95 -8.15 -0.05 -22.08
N ILE A 96 -6.94 -0.41 -22.47
CA ILE A 96 -6.58 -0.85 -23.82
C ILE A 96 -7.15 -2.24 -24.09
N GLU A 97 -7.88 -2.44 -25.19
CA GLU A 97 -8.46 -3.75 -25.54
C GLU A 97 -7.39 -4.84 -25.71
N VAL A 98 -7.61 -6.03 -25.12
CA VAL A 98 -6.66 -7.17 -25.24
C VAL A 98 -6.50 -7.59 -26.68
N GLU A 99 -7.58 -7.54 -27.46
CA GLU A 99 -7.55 -7.86 -28.89
C GLU A 99 -6.70 -6.85 -29.69
N ALA A 100 -6.66 -5.58 -29.29
CA ALA A 100 -5.82 -4.57 -29.92
C ALA A 100 -4.33 -4.88 -29.71
N ILE A 101 -3.97 -5.28 -28.49
CA ILE A 101 -2.60 -5.68 -28.15
C ILE A 101 -2.23 -6.99 -28.86
N GLY A 102 -3.16 -7.94 -28.98
CA GLY A 102 -2.96 -9.18 -29.73
C GLY A 102 -2.75 -8.94 -31.24
N LYS A 103 -3.43 -7.95 -31.84
CA LYS A 103 -3.17 -7.52 -33.23
C LYS A 103 -1.80 -6.88 -33.37
N LEU A 104 -1.43 -6.00 -32.45
CA LEU A 104 -0.09 -5.40 -32.40
C LEU A 104 1.01 -6.48 -32.30
N TYR A 105 0.84 -7.47 -31.41
CA TYR A 105 1.77 -8.60 -31.28
C TYR A 105 1.95 -9.36 -32.60
N LYS A 106 0.85 -9.66 -33.30
CA LYS A 106 0.88 -10.35 -34.59
C LYS A 106 1.56 -9.52 -35.66
N ASP A 107 1.25 -8.24 -35.76
CA ASP A 107 1.87 -7.33 -36.73
C ASP A 107 3.37 -7.12 -36.47
N LEU A 108 3.81 -7.12 -35.21
CA LEU A 108 5.23 -7.11 -34.84
C LEU A 108 5.94 -8.43 -35.18
N CYS A 109 5.30 -9.57 -34.91
CA CYS A 109 5.84 -10.88 -35.25
C CYS A 109 5.93 -11.11 -36.77
N ASP A 110 4.93 -10.63 -37.51
CA ASP A 110 4.80 -10.75 -38.97
C ASP A 110 5.56 -9.66 -39.76
N ASP A 111 6.28 -8.77 -39.07
CA ASP A 111 7.02 -7.63 -39.67
C ASP A 111 6.12 -6.69 -40.52
N LYS A 112 4.88 -6.44 -40.06
CA LYS A 112 3.89 -5.58 -40.71
C LYS A 112 3.80 -4.16 -40.14
N LEU A 113 4.28 -3.95 -38.92
CA LEU A 113 4.33 -2.62 -38.32
C LEU A 113 5.57 -1.86 -38.81
N GLU A 114 5.38 -0.65 -39.33
CA GLU A 114 6.48 0.23 -39.72
C GLU A 114 6.72 1.29 -38.63
N PRO A 115 7.99 1.70 -38.38
CA PRO A 115 8.29 2.75 -37.41
C PRO A 115 7.76 4.12 -37.88
N PRO A 116 7.38 5.02 -36.95
CA PRO A 116 6.87 6.34 -37.30
C PRO A 116 7.97 7.21 -37.94
N GLU A 117 7.58 8.05 -38.90
CA GLU A 117 8.50 9.01 -39.52
C GLU A 117 8.93 10.07 -38.50
N ILE A 118 10.25 10.33 -38.43
CA ILE A 118 10.85 11.38 -37.60
C ILE A 118 11.15 12.61 -38.48
N ILE A 119 10.58 13.76 -38.13
CA ILE A 119 10.78 15.03 -38.85
C ILE A 119 11.58 16.01 -37.99
N VAL A 120 12.66 16.54 -38.54
CA VAL A 120 13.44 17.61 -37.89
C VAL A 120 12.81 18.97 -38.20
N THR A 121 12.37 19.67 -37.16
CA THR A 121 11.67 20.95 -37.24
C THR A 121 12.59 22.12 -36.91
N LYS A 122 12.34 23.29 -37.51
CA LYS A 122 13.19 24.47 -37.34
C LYS A 122 13.21 25.04 -35.92
N SER A 123 12.13 24.87 -35.17
CA SER A 123 12.00 25.36 -33.79
C SER A 123 11.22 24.36 -32.92
N PRO A 124 11.47 24.30 -31.60
CA PRO A 124 10.72 23.46 -30.67
C PRO A 124 9.21 23.72 -30.76
N ILE A 125 8.42 22.65 -30.63
CA ILE A 125 6.96 22.73 -30.61
C ILE A 125 6.51 22.76 -29.15
N LYS A 126 5.72 23.77 -28.77
CA LYS A 126 5.18 23.94 -27.40
C LYS A 126 6.24 23.89 -26.28
N ASN A 127 7.46 24.37 -26.53
CA ASN A 127 8.64 24.32 -25.64
C ASN A 127 9.27 22.94 -25.41
N TYR A 128 8.78 21.87 -26.06
CA TYR A 128 9.37 20.55 -25.99
C TYR A 128 10.36 20.31 -27.13
N LYS A 129 11.49 19.67 -26.82
CA LYS A 129 12.58 19.40 -27.77
C LYS A 129 12.25 18.26 -28.74
N ALA A 130 11.39 17.31 -28.33
CA ALA A 130 10.76 16.26 -29.15
C ALA A 130 9.26 16.20 -28.83
N ASN A 131 8.42 15.77 -29.79
CA ASN A 131 6.96 15.61 -29.60
C ASN A 131 6.41 14.56 -30.57
N TYR A 132 5.44 13.75 -30.15
CA TYR A 132 4.63 12.89 -31.01
C TYR A 132 3.33 13.58 -31.42
N THR A 133 2.86 13.26 -32.63
CA THR A 133 1.67 13.89 -33.21
C THR A 133 0.55 12.88 -33.49
N ASN A 134 -0.40 12.73 -32.56
CA ASN A 134 -1.49 11.74 -32.65
C ASN A 134 -2.23 11.71 -34.02
N LYS A 135 -2.58 12.88 -34.58
CA LYS A 135 -3.29 12.99 -35.87
C LYS A 135 -2.43 12.60 -37.09
N ARG A 136 -1.12 12.85 -37.03
CA ARG A 136 -0.20 12.68 -38.18
C ARG A 136 0.68 11.44 -38.06
N LYS A 137 0.76 10.85 -36.87
CA LYS A 137 1.56 9.68 -36.48
C LYS A 137 3.05 9.86 -36.80
N LYS A 138 3.57 11.04 -36.47
CA LYS A 138 4.99 11.41 -36.68
C LYS A 138 5.61 11.89 -35.39
N ILE A 139 6.91 11.63 -35.25
CA ILE A 139 7.77 12.19 -34.19
C ILE A 139 8.41 13.46 -34.75
N LEU A 140 8.33 14.57 -34.01
CA LEU A 140 8.91 15.86 -34.36
C LEU A 140 10.09 16.14 -33.42
N VAL A 141 11.29 16.32 -33.96
CA VAL A 141 12.49 16.67 -33.18
C VAL A 141 12.96 18.06 -33.58
N SER A 142 13.31 18.91 -32.61
CA SER A 142 13.81 20.25 -32.92
C SER A 142 15.24 20.21 -33.47
N LYS A 143 15.54 21.04 -34.46
CA LYS A 143 16.86 21.17 -35.08
C LYS A 143 17.98 21.39 -34.04
N GLY A 144 17.76 22.30 -33.09
CA GLY A 144 18.75 22.60 -32.06
C GLY A 144 19.08 21.39 -31.18
N PHE A 145 18.08 20.57 -30.83
CA PHE A 145 18.29 19.37 -30.03
C PHE A 145 19.13 18.32 -30.78
N LEU A 146 18.88 18.13 -32.08
CA LEU A 146 19.69 17.24 -32.92
C LEU A 146 21.14 17.75 -33.08
N GLU A 147 21.33 19.04 -33.30
CA GLU A 147 22.67 19.64 -33.45
C GLU A 147 23.50 19.54 -32.16
N GLU A 148 22.87 19.69 -31.00
CA GLU A 148 23.50 19.48 -29.69
C GLU A 148 23.83 17.99 -29.47
N ALA A 149 22.91 17.07 -29.79
CA ALA A 149 23.13 15.64 -29.64
C ALA A 149 24.28 15.12 -30.52
N ILE A 150 24.50 15.68 -31.72
CA ILE A 150 25.66 15.31 -32.54
C ILE A 150 26.98 15.57 -31.79
N LYS A 151 27.04 16.68 -31.03
CA LYS A 151 28.27 17.20 -30.42
C LYS A 151 28.54 16.64 -29.01
N ASP A 152 27.49 16.34 -28.24
CA ASP A 152 27.59 16.02 -26.82
C ASP A 152 27.03 14.62 -26.49
N ASN A 153 27.65 13.87 -25.57
CA ASN A 153 27.23 12.50 -25.23
C ASN A 153 26.02 12.46 -24.27
N GLU A 154 25.93 13.42 -23.36
CA GLU A 154 24.80 13.56 -22.43
C GLU A 154 23.53 13.91 -23.22
N VAL A 155 23.67 14.82 -24.20
CA VAL A 155 22.56 15.19 -25.09
C VAL A 155 22.19 14.05 -26.05
N LYS A 156 23.12 13.16 -26.42
CA LYS A 156 22.76 11.89 -27.11
C LYS A 156 21.88 11.01 -26.25
N ALA A 157 22.19 10.87 -24.96
CA ALA A 157 21.37 10.10 -24.03
C ALA A 157 19.96 10.69 -23.94
N GLN A 158 19.85 12.02 -23.76
CA GLN A 158 18.55 12.72 -23.74
C GLN A 158 17.76 12.53 -25.05
N LEU A 159 18.42 12.63 -26.21
CA LEU A 159 17.77 12.43 -27.51
C LEU A 159 17.30 10.98 -27.67
N MET A 160 18.09 10.00 -27.24
CA MET A 160 17.70 8.59 -27.27
C MET A 160 16.45 8.33 -26.43
N VAL A 161 16.44 8.81 -25.18
CA VAL A 161 15.28 8.65 -24.28
C VAL A 161 14.03 9.32 -24.86
N ALA A 162 14.17 10.56 -25.36
CA ALA A 162 13.07 11.25 -26.01
C ALA A 162 12.53 10.47 -27.22
N LEU A 163 13.39 9.88 -28.06
CA LEU A 163 12.94 9.06 -29.18
C LEU A 163 12.23 7.76 -28.75
N LEU A 164 12.63 7.16 -27.63
CA LEU A 164 11.92 6.02 -27.03
C LEU A 164 10.54 6.45 -26.50
N GLU A 165 10.47 7.57 -25.82
CA GLU A 165 9.25 8.13 -25.23
C GLU A 165 8.21 8.47 -26.31
N GLU A 166 8.62 9.19 -27.35
CA GLU A 166 7.73 9.53 -28.47
C GLU A 166 7.32 8.31 -29.30
N TYR A 167 8.13 7.25 -29.31
CA TYR A 167 7.73 5.97 -29.89
C TYR A 167 6.70 5.24 -29.02
N GLY A 168 6.82 5.31 -27.69
CA GLY A 168 5.79 4.82 -26.78
C GLY A 168 4.43 5.49 -27.03
N HIS A 169 4.42 6.82 -27.18
CA HIS A 169 3.23 7.59 -27.59
C HIS A 169 2.66 7.15 -28.94
N HIS A 170 3.53 6.74 -29.88
CA HIS A 170 3.07 6.19 -31.14
C HIS A 170 2.29 4.88 -30.97
N ILE A 171 2.83 3.97 -30.16
CA ILE A 171 2.20 2.68 -29.88
C ILE A 171 0.89 2.84 -29.10
N ASP A 172 0.86 3.71 -28.09
CA ASP A 172 -0.38 4.04 -27.37
C ASP A 172 -1.48 4.50 -28.34
N ASN A 173 -1.15 5.47 -29.20
CA ASN A 173 -2.09 6.00 -30.16
C ASN A 173 -2.58 4.92 -31.15
N LEU A 174 -1.72 3.99 -31.60
CA LEU A 174 -2.14 2.87 -32.44
C LEU A 174 -3.07 1.89 -31.70
N LEU A 175 -2.76 1.57 -30.45
CA LEU A 175 -3.58 0.71 -29.59
C LEU A 175 -4.97 1.29 -29.36
N ARG A 176 -5.07 2.61 -29.20
CA ARG A 176 -6.34 3.33 -28.98
C ARG A 176 -7.11 3.67 -30.26
N THR A 177 -6.48 3.61 -31.44
CA THR A 177 -7.11 4.01 -32.71
C THR A 177 -7.19 2.90 -33.75
N ASP A 178 -6.04 2.42 -34.24
CA ASP A 178 -5.99 1.52 -35.40
C ASP A 178 -6.27 0.07 -35.03
N TYR A 179 -5.84 -0.36 -33.84
CA TYR A 179 -5.98 -1.74 -33.39
C TYR A 179 -7.26 -1.98 -32.57
N ALA A 180 -7.77 -0.95 -31.89
CA ALA A 180 -8.98 -1.03 -31.08
C ALA A 180 -10.25 -1.13 -31.93
N THR A 181 -11.18 -1.95 -31.45
CA THR A 181 -12.54 -2.08 -31.99
C THR A 181 -13.44 -0.97 -31.44
N ASN A 182 -13.30 -0.62 -30.16
CA ASN A 182 -13.96 0.49 -29.49
C ASN A 182 -12.94 1.40 -28.81
N GLY A 183 -12.11 2.07 -29.63
CA GLY A 183 -11.07 2.98 -29.15
C GLY A 183 -11.56 3.95 -28.08
N LYS A 184 -10.87 3.98 -26.94
CA LYS A 184 -11.11 4.95 -25.87
C LYS A 184 -10.09 6.07 -25.99
N GLU A 185 -10.57 7.30 -25.97
CA GLU A 185 -9.68 8.46 -25.78
C GLU A 185 -8.93 8.28 -24.46
N ASP A 186 -7.62 8.48 -24.52
CA ASP A 186 -6.82 8.69 -23.33
C ASP A 186 -7.35 9.92 -22.58
N LYS A 187 -7.61 9.72 -21.29
CA LYS A 187 -8.20 10.69 -20.36
C LYS A 187 -7.46 10.68 -19.03
N ASP A 188 -6.44 9.84 -18.90
CA ASP A 188 -5.65 9.83 -17.69
C ASP A 188 -4.57 10.92 -17.78
N ILE A 189 -3.82 11.07 -16.70
CA ILE A 189 -2.82 12.13 -16.53
C ILE A 189 -1.40 11.53 -16.64
N ILE A 190 -1.32 10.25 -17.04
CA ILE A 190 -0.10 9.46 -17.05
C ILE A 190 0.54 9.57 -18.44
N ASP A 191 1.84 9.78 -18.51
CA ASP A 191 2.57 9.70 -19.78
C ASP A 191 3.02 8.25 -20.03
N GLU A 192 2.27 7.50 -20.86
CA GLU A 192 2.59 6.11 -21.18
C GLU A 192 3.81 5.97 -22.09
N GLY A 193 4.15 7.03 -22.85
CA GLY A 193 5.39 7.13 -23.59
C GLY A 193 6.61 7.08 -22.67
N ALA A 194 6.57 7.83 -21.56
CA ALA A 194 7.65 7.86 -20.57
C ALA A 194 7.76 6.51 -19.83
N LYS A 195 6.64 5.85 -19.51
CA LYS A 195 6.63 4.49 -18.94
C LYS A 195 7.25 3.47 -19.89
N PHE A 196 6.92 3.56 -21.18
CA PHE A 196 7.52 2.72 -22.21
C PHE A 196 9.03 2.92 -22.26
N ALA A 197 9.51 4.17 -22.31
CA ALA A 197 10.94 4.48 -22.32
C ALA A 197 11.64 3.92 -21.07
N TYR A 198 11.08 4.14 -19.88
CA TYR A 198 11.63 3.63 -18.62
C TYR A 198 11.77 2.09 -18.61
N TYR A 199 10.73 1.38 -19.06
CA TYR A 199 10.75 -0.09 -19.13
C TYR A 199 11.89 -0.59 -20.03
N PHE A 200 12.02 -0.06 -21.24
CA PHE A 200 13.02 -0.52 -22.20
C PHE A 200 14.45 -0.05 -21.90
N LEU A 201 14.62 1.00 -21.09
CA LEU A 201 15.93 1.46 -20.61
C LEU A 201 16.48 0.63 -19.43
N THR A 202 15.59 0.02 -18.63
CA THR A 202 15.98 -0.75 -17.43
C THR A 202 16.24 -2.23 -17.71
N VAL A 203 15.70 -2.76 -18.81
CA VAL A 203 15.76 -4.20 -19.14
C VAL A 203 17.00 -4.59 -19.93
N ASP A 204 17.61 -3.70 -20.73
CA ASP A 204 18.55 -4.17 -21.76
C ASP A 204 19.70 -3.19 -22.12
N PHE A 205 20.63 -2.86 -21.22
CA PHE A 205 21.88 -2.16 -21.61
C PHE A 205 23.11 -2.46 -20.73
N ALA A 206 23.00 -3.32 -19.71
CA ALA A 206 24.05 -3.52 -18.70
C ALA A 206 25.39 -4.09 -19.25
N ASN A 207 25.39 -4.63 -20.47
CA ASN A 207 26.56 -5.28 -21.09
C ASN A 207 27.03 -4.61 -22.40
N THR A 208 26.46 -3.46 -22.78
CA THR A 208 26.73 -2.81 -24.07
C THR A 208 27.50 -1.50 -23.85
N PRO A 209 28.83 -1.44 -24.07
CA PRO A 209 29.61 -0.23 -23.79
C PRO A 209 29.35 0.91 -24.79
N LYS A 210 28.84 0.60 -25.99
CA LYS A 210 28.45 1.56 -27.04
C LYS A 210 27.19 1.11 -27.73
N LEU A 211 26.24 2.02 -27.91
CA LEU A 211 24.94 1.74 -28.50
C LEU A 211 24.67 2.67 -29.69
N ASP A 212 24.43 2.07 -30.86
CA ASP A 212 23.97 2.78 -32.05
C ASP A 212 22.44 2.91 -31.97
N PHE A 213 21.93 4.14 -31.79
CA PHE A 213 20.49 4.34 -31.53
C PHE A 213 19.75 5.12 -32.63
N ALA A 214 20.47 5.87 -33.47
CA ALA A 214 19.89 6.66 -34.56
C ALA A 214 20.93 6.97 -35.66
N GLU A 215 20.47 7.42 -36.82
CA GLU A 215 21.29 7.94 -37.93
C GLU A 215 20.85 9.37 -38.26
N ALA A 216 21.80 10.29 -38.39
CA ALA A 216 21.54 11.70 -38.68
C ALA A 216 22.25 12.17 -39.95
N GLU A 217 21.57 12.99 -40.74
CA GLU A 217 22.11 13.68 -41.92
C GLU A 217 21.85 15.19 -41.78
N THR A 218 22.91 15.96 -41.62
CA THR A 218 22.92 17.42 -41.48
C THR A 218 24.05 17.99 -42.35
N PRO A 219 24.06 19.31 -42.66
CA PRO A 219 25.16 19.93 -43.40
C PRO A 219 26.55 19.75 -42.76
N GLU A 220 26.61 19.58 -41.44
CA GLU A 220 27.87 19.45 -40.68
C GLU A 220 28.24 18.00 -40.30
N TYR A 221 27.30 17.05 -40.44
CA TYR A 221 27.47 15.67 -39.97
C TYR A 221 26.51 14.70 -40.67
N THR A 222 27.06 13.60 -41.19
CA THR A 222 26.31 12.46 -41.73
C THR A 222 26.87 11.18 -41.11
N GLY A 223 26.06 10.43 -40.38
CA GLY A 223 26.48 9.16 -39.79
C GLY A 223 25.63 8.68 -38.60
N PRO A 224 26.02 7.54 -38.00
CA PRO A 224 25.31 6.95 -36.86
C PRO A 224 25.59 7.73 -35.56
N LEU A 225 24.52 8.05 -34.83
CA LEU A 225 24.59 8.54 -33.46
C LEU A 225 24.84 7.36 -32.51
N VAL A 226 26.09 7.29 -32.03
CA VAL A 226 26.56 6.26 -31.10
C VAL A 226 26.64 6.85 -29.69
N LEU A 227 25.91 6.26 -28.75
CA LEU A 227 25.95 6.60 -27.33
C LEU A 227 27.06 5.81 -26.62
N ASP A 228 27.97 6.50 -25.93
CA ASP A 228 29.01 5.89 -25.10
C ASP A 228 28.48 5.70 -23.67
N LEU A 229 28.11 4.46 -23.34
CA LEU A 229 27.53 4.08 -22.05
C LEU A 229 28.59 3.91 -20.94
N GLY A 230 29.88 3.96 -21.28
CA GLY A 230 30.97 3.94 -20.29
C GLY A 230 31.23 5.29 -19.62
N LYS A 231 30.68 6.39 -20.16
CA LYS A 231 30.83 7.76 -19.65
C LYS A 231 29.60 8.32 -18.95
N GLU A 232 28.42 7.77 -19.24
CA GLU A 232 27.18 8.08 -18.53
C GLU A 232 27.04 7.19 -17.29
N SER A 233 26.38 7.68 -16.24
CA SER A 233 25.90 6.82 -15.15
C SER A 233 25.14 5.63 -15.75
N GLN A 234 25.34 4.40 -15.24
CA GLN A 234 24.64 3.19 -15.69
C GLN A 234 23.11 3.28 -15.58
N ASP A 235 22.59 4.35 -14.98
CA ASP A 235 21.18 4.66 -14.88
C ASP A 235 20.77 5.74 -15.90
N LEU A 236 20.40 5.31 -17.11
CA LEU A 236 19.81 6.16 -18.13
C LEU A 236 18.36 6.54 -17.82
N SER A 237 17.71 5.86 -16.87
CA SER A 237 16.31 6.10 -16.50
C SER A 237 16.11 7.48 -15.86
N LYS A 238 17.18 8.10 -15.32
CA LYS A 238 17.16 9.50 -14.83
C LYS A 238 16.80 10.55 -15.89
N TYR A 239 16.97 10.23 -17.17
CA TYR A 239 16.59 11.10 -18.28
C TYR A 239 15.14 10.84 -18.74
N ALA A 240 14.53 9.73 -18.31
CA ALA A 240 13.09 9.51 -18.41
C ALA A 240 12.44 10.17 -17.19
N ASN A 241 11.56 11.14 -17.42
CA ASN A 241 11.20 12.15 -16.44
C ASN A 241 10.34 11.57 -15.29
N GLN A 242 10.95 11.13 -14.19
CA GLN A 242 10.23 10.70 -12.97
C GLN A 242 9.55 11.87 -12.23
N GLU A 243 10.02 13.11 -12.41
CA GLU A 243 9.57 14.29 -11.65
C GLU A 243 8.34 15.01 -12.25
N GLN A 244 7.77 14.53 -13.36
CA GLN A 244 6.53 15.08 -13.93
C GLN A 244 5.26 14.26 -13.61
N TRP A 245 5.34 13.37 -12.61
CA TRP A 245 4.19 12.59 -12.13
C TRP A 245 3.28 13.36 -11.15
N TYR A 246 3.70 14.53 -10.69
CA TYR A 246 2.90 15.38 -9.81
C TYR A 246 3.18 16.85 -10.11
N ASP A 247 2.25 17.53 -10.77
CA ASP A 247 2.20 18.99 -10.79
C ASP A 247 0.89 19.44 -10.11
N ASP A 248 0.88 19.27 -8.78
CA ASP A 248 0.24 20.16 -7.82
C ASP A 248 0.92 19.93 -6.45
N ASP A 249 1.80 20.86 -6.08
CA ASP A 249 2.50 21.09 -4.79
C ASP A 249 3.30 19.93 -4.14
N PRO A 250 4.62 19.82 -4.40
CA PRO A 250 5.53 18.87 -3.73
C PRO A 250 5.94 19.32 -2.30
N ASN A 251 5.01 19.88 -1.53
CA ASN A 251 5.16 20.16 -0.10
C ASN A 251 4.00 19.64 0.78
N GLU A 252 3.23 18.67 0.31
CA GLU A 252 2.39 17.85 1.20
C GLU A 252 2.58 16.35 0.87
N ASP A 253 3.71 15.85 1.38
CA ASP A 253 4.07 14.48 1.75
C ASP A 253 3.73 13.30 0.83
N ASP A 254 4.83 12.71 0.33
CA ASP A 254 4.95 11.42 -0.34
C ASP A 254 5.01 10.28 0.71
N VAL A 255 4.23 9.21 0.49
CA VAL A 255 4.18 7.88 1.19
C VAL A 255 3.00 7.61 2.17
N GLU A 256 2.39 6.44 1.96
CA GLU A 256 1.18 5.84 2.54
C GLU A 256 1.13 5.67 4.09
N ASN A 257 -0.03 6.10 4.62
CA ASN A 257 -0.86 5.62 5.75
C ASN A 257 -0.24 5.40 7.14
N PHE A 258 -0.94 5.83 8.19
CA PHE A 258 -0.88 5.18 9.51
C PHE A 258 -1.35 3.72 9.33
N GLY A 259 -0.63 2.83 9.99
CA GLY A 259 -0.59 1.41 9.73
C GLY A 259 0.83 0.95 10.02
N PHE A 260 1.08 -0.35 10.08
CA PHE A 260 2.44 -0.85 10.31
C PHE A 260 3.36 -0.37 9.18
N GLY A 261 4.49 0.26 9.49
CA GLY A 261 5.47 0.78 8.54
C GLY A 261 6.45 1.74 9.20
N PHE A 262 7.23 2.46 8.38
CA PHE A 262 8.20 3.46 8.86
C PHE A 262 7.98 4.86 8.24
N ALA A 263 6.90 5.04 7.48
CA ALA A 263 6.54 6.34 6.91
C ALA A 263 6.11 7.33 7.99
N HIS A 264 6.11 8.63 7.70
CA HIS A 264 5.64 9.61 8.67
C HIS A 264 4.18 9.31 9.06
N GLY A 265 3.87 9.39 10.35
CA GLY A 265 2.54 9.02 10.85
C GLY A 265 2.27 7.52 11.00
N THR A 266 3.09 6.59 10.50
CA THR A 266 2.95 5.15 10.84
C THR A 266 3.37 4.84 12.28
N HIS A 267 2.99 3.68 12.82
CA HIS A 267 3.47 3.21 14.14
C HIS A 267 5.00 3.26 14.26
N GLY A 268 5.72 2.65 13.31
CA GLY A 268 7.19 2.68 13.32
C GLY A 268 7.76 4.07 13.00
N GLY A 269 7.05 4.90 12.25
CA GLY A 269 7.39 6.32 12.06
C GLY A 269 7.31 7.11 13.37
N ILE A 270 6.22 6.94 14.13
CA ILE A 270 5.98 7.58 15.43
C ILE A 270 7.08 7.20 16.40
N GLU A 271 7.44 5.92 16.51
CA GLU A 271 8.50 5.47 17.42
C GLU A 271 9.87 5.99 16.99
N MET A 272 10.18 6.01 15.69
CA MET A 272 11.42 6.59 15.18
C MET A 272 11.51 8.08 15.51
N GLU A 273 10.42 8.82 15.39
CA GLU A 273 10.38 10.25 15.72
C GLU A 273 10.42 10.52 17.22
N ALA A 274 9.63 9.77 17.98
CA ALA A 274 9.48 9.94 19.42
C ALA A 274 10.72 9.50 20.18
N LEU A 275 11.40 8.43 19.73
CA LEU A 275 12.44 7.73 20.49
C LEU A 275 13.83 7.82 19.87
N ALA A 276 13.97 7.64 18.55
CA ALA A 276 15.28 7.65 17.89
C ALA A 276 15.74 9.09 17.60
N LYS A 277 14.92 9.91 16.92
CA LYS A 277 15.27 11.31 16.60
C LYS A 277 15.49 12.17 17.85
N THR A 278 14.93 11.77 18.99
CA THR A 278 15.08 12.45 20.28
C THR A 278 16.24 11.93 21.12
N ASN A 279 16.99 10.92 20.63
CA ASN A 279 18.08 10.23 21.33
C ASN A 279 17.68 9.61 22.68
N ILE A 280 16.42 9.20 22.83
CA ILE A 280 15.98 8.41 24.00
C ILE A 280 16.54 6.98 23.85
N PHE A 281 16.38 6.39 22.68
CA PHE A 281 16.91 5.06 22.35
C PHE A 281 17.73 5.14 21.06
N THR A 282 18.69 4.22 20.91
CA THR A 282 19.38 4.05 19.63
C THR A 282 18.41 3.51 18.58
N GLU A 283 18.66 3.75 17.30
CA GLU A 283 17.81 3.24 16.21
C GLU A 283 17.61 1.72 16.28
N SER A 284 18.68 0.98 16.63
CA SER A 284 18.60 -0.49 16.81
C SER A 284 17.74 -0.92 18.00
N GLU A 285 17.64 -0.11 19.05
CA GLU A 285 16.74 -0.36 20.18
C GLU A 285 15.30 0.00 19.79
N VAL A 286 15.10 1.10 19.06
CA VAL A 286 13.78 1.51 18.56
C VAL A 286 13.22 0.46 17.59
N LEU A 287 14.03 -0.15 16.73
CA LEU A 287 13.58 -1.27 15.88
C LEU A 287 13.08 -2.48 16.71
N GLN A 288 13.68 -2.76 17.87
CA GLN A 288 13.23 -3.82 18.76
C GLN A 288 11.96 -3.45 19.53
N ILE A 289 11.78 -2.17 19.85
CA ILE A 289 10.54 -1.65 20.40
C ILE A 289 9.45 -1.78 19.35
N TYR A 290 9.68 -1.24 18.15
CA TYR A 290 8.75 -1.32 17.04
C TYR A 290 8.37 -2.75 16.68
N TYR A 291 9.29 -3.71 16.75
CA TYR A 291 8.96 -5.11 16.51
C TYR A 291 7.82 -5.61 17.42
N GLY A 292 7.75 -5.14 18.67
CA GLY A 292 6.62 -5.44 19.56
C GLY A 292 5.29 -4.84 19.12
N ASN A 293 5.33 -3.61 18.60
CA ASN A 293 4.18 -2.89 18.05
C ASN A 293 3.71 -3.55 16.74
N TRP A 294 4.63 -3.74 15.78
CA TRP A 294 4.45 -4.46 14.52
C TRP A 294 3.85 -5.87 14.70
N LEU A 295 4.26 -6.60 15.75
CA LEU A 295 3.69 -7.90 16.05
C LEU A 295 2.19 -7.82 16.37
N ARG A 296 1.67 -6.71 16.89
CA ARG A 296 0.23 -6.53 17.10
C ARG A 296 -0.45 -6.32 15.76
N ASP A 297 0.01 -5.38 14.95
CA ASP A 297 -0.51 -5.12 13.60
C ASP A 297 -0.63 -6.40 12.77
N VAL A 298 0.45 -7.19 12.67
CA VAL A 298 0.42 -8.41 11.83
C VAL A 298 -0.38 -9.54 12.46
N SER A 299 -0.55 -9.57 13.79
CA SER A 299 -1.35 -10.62 14.45
C SER A 299 -2.85 -10.48 14.20
N GLN A 300 -3.30 -9.34 13.68
CA GLN A 300 -4.70 -9.12 13.31
C GLN A 300 -5.15 -10.03 12.16
N VAL A 301 -4.23 -10.57 11.33
CA VAL A 301 -4.57 -11.59 10.33
C VAL A 301 -4.84 -12.96 10.96
N LEU A 302 -4.55 -13.16 12.23
CA LEU A 302 -4.80 -14.41 12.96
C LEU A 302 -6.15 -14.35 13.67
N VAL A 303 -7.18 -14.78 12.97
CA VAL A 303 -8.59 -14.74 13.36
C VAL A 303 -9.24 -16.07 12.98
N PRO A 304 -10.38 -16.46 13.58
CA PRO A 304 -10.94 -17.79 13.36
C PRO A 304 -11.08 -18.19 11.89
N PHE A 305 -11.58 -17.29 11.03
CA PHE A 305 -11.79 -17.61 9.61
C PHE A 305 -10.50 -17.56 8.77
N THR A 306 -9.37 -16.99 9.18
CA THR A 306 -8.13 -17.04 8.37
C THR A 306 -7.24 -18.23 8.70
N ILE A 307 -7.56 -18.94 9.78
CA ILE A 307 -6.80 -20.10 10.27
C ILE A 307 -7.48 -21.38 9.82
N ARG A 308 -6.69 -22.29 9.25
CA ARG A 308 -7.08 -23.66 8.97
C ARG A 308 -7.26 -24.45 10.27
N PHE A 309 -8.48 -24.93 10.50
CA PHE A 309 -8.79 -25.86 11.60
C PHE A 309 -8.69 -27.32 11.17
N THR A 310 -8.44 -28.21 12.14
CA THR A 310 -8.50 -29.66 11.94
C THR A 310 -9.90 -30.12 11.52
N LYS A 311 -9.97 -31.21 10.75
CA LYS A 311 -11.24 -31.82 10.32
C LYS A 311 -12.19 -32.09 11.51
N ALA A 312 -11.66 -32.61 12.61
CA ALA A 312 -12.44 -32.93 13.80
C ALA A 312 -13.05 -31.69 14.48
N VAL A 313 -12.33 -30.56 14.55
CA VAL A 313 -12.86 -29.31 15.11
C VAL A 313 -13.88 -28.69 14.18
N ARG A 314 -13.61 -28.70 12.87
CA ARG A 314 -14.58 -28.24 11.87
C ARG A 314 -15.88 -29.03 11.94
N ASP A 315 -15.84 -30.35 11.94
CA ASP A 315 -17.06 -31.17 12.00
C ASP A 315 -17.93 -30.80 13.21
N LYS A 316 -17.31 -30.50 14.36
CA LYS A 316 -18.01 -30.00 15.56
C LYS A 316 -18.62 -28.61 15.34
N VAL A 317 -17.85 -27.68 14.80
CA VAL A 317 -18.31 -26.33 14.48
C VAL A 317 -19.44 -26.36 13.45
N GLU A 318 -19.32 -27.14 12.37
CA GLU A 318 -20.34 -27.25 11.35
C GLU A 318 -21.65 -27.81 11.89
N ASN A 319 -21.57 -28.79 12.80
CA ASN A 319 -22.71 -29.35 13.49
C ASN A 319 -23.32 -28.33 14.46
N HIS A 320 -22.50 -27.58 15.20
CA HIS A 320 -22.95 -26.47 16.03
C HIS A 320 -23.69 -25.41 15.21
N ASN A 321 -23.14 -24.98 14.08
CA ASN A 321 -23.72 -23.97 13.19
C ASN A 321 -25.06 -24.41 12.59
N LYS A 322 -25.21 -25.71 12.28
CA LYS A 322 -26.50 -26.29 11.85
C LYS A 322 -27.57 -26.15 12.95
N GLN A 323 -27.18 -26.27 14.21
CA GLN A 323 -28.09 -26.17 15.36
C GLN A 323 -28.42 -24.71 15.74
N THR A 324 -27.47 -23.78 15.56
CA THR A 324 -27.64 -22.36 15.89
C THR A 324 -28.26 -21.52 14.77
N LYS A 325 -28.73 -22.14 13.66
CA LYS A 325 -29.20 -21.46 12.43
C LYS A 325 -28.14 -20.53 11.82
N GLY A 326 -26.87 -20.91 11.85
CA GLY A 326 -25.78 -20.17 11.20
C GLY A 326 -25.40 -18.85 11.87
N LYS A 327 -25.72 -18.65 13.15
CA LYS A 327 -25.33 -17.45 13.90
C LYS A 327 -23.82 -17.32 14.11
N THR A 328 -23.11 -18.44 14.20
CA THR A 328 -21.65 -18.50 14.16
C THR A 328 -21.17 -18.35 12.70
N GLN A 329 -20.89 -17.11 12.32
CA GLN A 329 -20.67 -16.68 10.93
C GLN A 329 -19.30 -17.06 10.35
N HIS A 330 -18.36 -17.53 11.16
CA HIS A 330 -16.93 -17.35 10.89
C HIS A 330 -16.14 -18.60 10.46
N ILE A 331 -16.77 -19.75 10.17
CA ILE A 331 -16.02 -21.01 9.95
C ILE A 331 -16.54 -21.82 8.74
N LYS A 332 -17.01 -21.21 7.63
CA LYS A 332 -17.41 -21.99 6.44
C LYS A 332 -16.99 -21.42 5.07
N ALA A 333 -16.67 -22.38 4.20
CA ALA A 333 -16.06 -22.35 2.85
C ALA A 333 -14.51 -22.26 2.85
N GLY A 334 -13.85 -23.19 2.15
CA GLY A 334 -12.42 -23.09 1.80
C GLY A 334 -11.36 -23.49 2.83
N ASN A 335 -11.67 -24.20 3.93
CA ASN A 335 -10.69 -24.43 5.00
C ASN A 335 -9.38 -25.12 4.56
N THR A 336 -9.34 -25.93 3.51
CA THR A 336 -8.08 -26.50 3.00
C THR A 336 -7.24 -25.50 2.20
N ALA A 337 -7.82 -24.39 1.74
CA ALA A 337 -7.14 -23.26 1.11
C ALA A 337 -6.63 -22.22 2.13
N LYS A 338 -6.94 -22.40 3.42
CA LYS A 338 -6.47 -21.54 4.52
C LYS A 338 -5.14 -22.04 5.08
N PHE A 339 -4.35 -21.11 5.62
CA PHE A 339 -3.09 -21.46 6.27
C PHE A 339 -3.32 -21.95 7.69
N SER A 340 -2.55 -22.95 8.12
CA SER A 340 -2.52 -23.28 9.56
C SER A 340 -1.93 -22.12 10.37
N HIS A 341 -2.21 -22.06 11.67
CA HIS A 341 -1.57 -21.07 12.55
C HIS A 341 -0.03 -21.19 12.49
N GLU A 342 0.50 -22.41 12.36
CA GLU A 342 1.95 -22.59 12.17
C GLU A 342 2.42 -22.05 10.81
N GLY A 343 1.65 -22.25 9.74
CA GLY A 343 1.92 -21.69 8.43
C GLY A 343 2.02 -20.16 8.47
N TRP A 344 1.08 -19.50 9.18
CA TRP A 344 1.14 -18.05 9.40
C TRP A 344 2.37 -17.62 10.20
N VAL A 345 2.76 -18.35 11.26
CA VAL A 345 3.99 -18.07 12.02
C VAL A 345 5.22 -18.15 11.12
N GLU A 346 5.35 -19.20 10.29
CA GLU A 346 6.48 -19.34 9.37
C GLU A 346 6.52 -18.19 8.34
N LEU A 347 5.37 -17.79 7.78
CA LEU A 347 5.29 -16.69 6.81
C LEU A 347 5.62 -15.34 7.44
N ILE A 348 5.07 -15.06 8.62
CA ILE A 348 5.31 -13.79 9.33
C ILE A 348 6.75 -13.72 9.84
N GLU A 349 7.41 -14.84 10.16
CA GLU A 349 8.84 -14.83 10.50
C GLU A 349 9.71 -14.46 9.28
N LEU A 350 9.38 -14.96 8.09
CA LEU A 350 10.03 -14.55 6.85
C LEU A 350 9.80 -13.07 6.57
N PHE A 351 8.57 -12.60 6.79
CA PHE A 351 8.20 -11.20 6.63
C PHE A 351 8.99 -10.30 7.59
N ALA A 352 9.07 -10.67 8.87
CA ALA A 352 9.82 -9.96 9.89
C ALA A 352 11.32 -9.93 9.57
N ALA A 353 11.90 -11.05 9.12
CA ALA A 353 13.31 -11.08 8.70
C ALA A 353 13.55 -10.17 7.48
N LYS A 354 12.60 -10.07 6.55
CA LYS A 354 12.71 -9.16 5.41
C LYS A 354 12.59 -7.70 5.86
N GLU A 355 11.60 -7.37 6.69
CA GLU A 355 11.33 -6.02 7.20
C GLU A 355 12.49 -5.49 8.06
N PHE A 356 12.84 -6.23 9.11
CA PHE A 356 13.74 -5.75 10.16
C PHE A 356 15.23 -6.02 9.90
N ILE A 357 15.59 -6.99 9.06
CA ILE A 357 16.99 -7.31 8.75
C ILE A 357 17.36 -6.92 7.33
N TYR A 358 16.59 -7.34 6.33
CA TYR A 358 16.94 -7.08 4.93
C TYR A 358 16.72 -5.61 4.55
N THR A 359 15.53 -5.07 4.79
CA THR A 359 15.16 -3.71 4.37
C THR A 359 15.85 -2.64 5.21
N LYS A 360 15.93 -2.85 6.54
CA LYS A 360 16.61 -1.93 7.47
C LYS A 360 18.11 -2.17 7.61
N GLY A 361 18.64 -3.24 7.03
CA GLY A 361 20.08 -3.50 6.99
C GLY A 361 20.81 -2.62 5.95
N GLY A 362 22.07 -2.32 6.23
CA GLY A 362 22.96 -1.70 5.23
C GLY A 362 23.27 -2.61 4.04
N THR A 363 23.86 -2.06 2.98
CA THR A 363 24.21 -2.81 1.74
C THR A 363 25.04 -4.05 2.01
N GLY A 364 25.94 -4.03 3.00
CA GLY A 364 26.76 -5.19 3.38
C GLY A 364 26.00 -6.36 4.04
N ILE A 365 24.72 -6.19 4.37
CA ILE A 365 23.86 -7.25 4.94
C ILE A 365 22.99 -7.89 3.85
N LYS A 366 22.63 -7.14 2.81
CA LYS A 366 21.74 -7.59 1.75
C LYS A 366 22.38 -8.72 0.94
N THR A 367 21.82 -9.91 1.08
CA THR A 367 22.16 -11.09 0.28
C THR A 367 20.89 -11.77 -0.18
N GLU A 368 20.94 -12.46 -1.31
CA GLU A 368 19.80 -13.25 -1.80
C GLU A 368 19.45 -14.44 -0.89
N ASN A 369 20.40 -14.98 -0.11
CA ASN A 369 20.13 -16.09 0.80
C ASN A 369 19.32 -15.64 2.04
N TYR A 370 18.05 -16.03 2.10
CA TYR A 370 17.14 -15.70 3.22
C TYR A 370 17.61 -16.24 4.58
N VAL A 371 18.33 -17.37 4.61
CA VAL A 371 18.73 -18.06 5.86
C VAL A 371 19.59 -17.15 6.72
N LYS A 372 20.52 -16.42 6.11
CA LYS A 372 21.39 -15.48 6.83
C LYS A 372 20.61 -14.35 7.50
N HIS A 373 19.54 -13.88 6.85
CA HIS A 373 18.66 -12.86 7.41
C HIS A 373 17.83 -13.44 8.55
N LEU A 374 17.31 -14.65 8.38
CA LEU A 374 16.53 -15.35 9.41
C LEU A 374 17.37 -15.66 10.67
N GLU A 375 18.61 -16.10 10.51
CA GLU A 375 19.53 -16.32 11.63
C GLU A 375 19.83 -15.03 12.39
N ARG A 376 20.06 -13.93 11.68
CA ARG A 376 20.25 -12.60 12.28
C ARG A 376 19.00 -12.10 12.98
N PHE A 377 17.84 -12.30 12.37
CA PHE A 377 16.54 -11.99 12.94
C PHE A 377 16.36 -12.74 14.27
N ARG A 378 16.49 -14.07 14.25
CA ARG A 378 16.36 -14.92 15.44
C ARG A 378 17.36 -14.58 16.55
N LYS A 379 18.58 -14.19 16.17
CA LYS A 379 19.60 -13.71 17.13
C LYS A 379 19.19 -12.39 17.80
N THR A 380 18.56 -11.49 17.05
CA THR A 380 18.23 -10.13 17.51
C THR A 380 16.87 -10.09 18.23
N TYR A 381 15.83 -10.63 17.61
CA TYR A 381 14.44 -10.53 18.05
C TYR A 381 13.93 -11.82 18.72
N GLY A 382 14.64 -12.94 18.56
CA GLY A 382 14.17 -14.26 18.95
C GLY A 382 13.43 -14.98 17.82
N GLN A 383 13.26 -16.29 17.96
CA GLN A 383 12.44 -17.07 17.03
C GLN A 383 10.97 -16.73 17.22
N LEU A 384 10.26 -16.52 16.11
CA LEU A 384 8.82 -16.30 16.16
C LEU A 384 8.12 -17.62 16.47
N THR A 385 7.18 -17.58 17.40
CA THR A 385 6.35 -18.73 17.81
C THR A 385 4.91 -18.26 17.89
N LYS A 386 3.95 -19.19 17.99
CA LYS A 386 2.53 -18.88 18.24
C LYS A 386 2.34 -18.01 19.49
N ASP A 387 3.11 -18.27 20.54
CA ASP A 387 3.02 -17.55 21.81
C ASP A 387 3.55 -16.11 21.68
N THR A 388 4.61 -15.90 20.89
CA THR A 388 5.18 -14.57 20.65
C THR A 388 4.35 -13.77 19.64
N LEU A 389 3.87 -14.42 18.57
CA LEU A 389 3.03 -13.81 17.54
C LEU A 389 1.64 -13.49 18.07
N GLY A 390 1.10 -14.32 18.95
CA GLY A 390 -0.23 -14.13 19.47
C GLY A 390 -1.33 -14.48 18.46
N ILE A 391 -2.50 -13.91 18.68
CA ILE A 391 -3.68 -13.98 17.83
C ILE A 391 -4.42 -12.64 17.96
N TYR A 392 -5.27 -12.31 17.00
CA TYR A 392 -6.12 -11.12 17.12
C TYR A 392 -7.00 -11.18 18.37
N ARG A 393 -6.97 -10.10 19.15
CA ARG A 393 -7.88 -9.88 20.27
C ARG A 393 -8.23 -8.39 20.39
N PRO A 394 -9.52 -8.02 20.59
CA PRO A 394 -9.94 -6.62 20.63
C PRO A 394 -9.21 -5.75 21.65
N GLU A 395 -8.85 -6.31 22.81
CA GLU A 395 -8.15 -5.53 23.83
C GLU A 395 -6.77 -5.05 23.37
N GLU A 396 -6.15 -5.72 22.40
CA GLU A 396 -4.80 -5.42 21.93
C GLU A 396 -4.79 -4.29 20.88
N HIS A 397 -5.97 -3.90 20.37
CA HIS A 397 -6.18 -2.95 19.26
C HIS A 397 -7.21 -1.87 19.57
N ILE A 398 -7.58 -1.73 20.85
CA ILE A 398 -8.67 -0.87 21.32
C ILE A 398 -9.97 -1.03 20.54
N ASP A 399 -10.29 -2.24 20.06
CA ASP A 399 -11.47 -2.46 19.23
C ASP A 399 -12.75 -2.65 20.05
N ASN A 400 -13.88 -2.25 19.47
CA ASN A 400 -15.19 -2.44 20.05
C ASN A 400 -15.63 -3.89 19.79
N PRO A 401 -15.81 -4.74 20.82
CA PRO A 401 -16.15 -6.15 20.64
C PRO A 401 -17.59 -6.38 20.17
N ARG A 402 -18.36 -5.31 19.87
CA ARG A 402 -19.77 -5.38 19.48
C ARG A 402 -19.97 -6.28 18.27
N GLY A 403 -20.84 -7.28 18.40
CA GLY A 403 -21.16 -8.26 17.36
C GLY A 403 -20.27 -9.49 17.33
N LEU A 404 -19.22 -9.57 18.17
CA LEU A 404 -18.45 -10.80 18.32
C LEU A 404 -19.26 -11.84 19.08
N GLU A 405 -19.51 -13.00 18.47
CA GLU A 405 -20.21 -14.11 19.11
C GLU A 405 -19.25 -15.14 19.72
N ARG A 406 -19.76 -15.96 20.64
CA ARG A 406 -18.99 -17.06 21.22
C ARG A 406 -19.01 -18.26 20.28
N GLU A 407 -17.82 -18.77 19.96
CA GLU A 407 -17.64 -19.96 19.13
C GLU A 407 -17.79 -21.28 19.91
N HIS A 408 -17.82 -22.41 19.19
CA HIS A 408 -17.79 -23.72 19.83
C HIS A 408 -16.47 -23.94 20.61
N GLN A 409 -16.52 -24.55 21.80
CA GLN A 409 -15.37 -24.68 22.72
C GLN A 409 -14.11 -25.25 22.05
N SER A 410 -14.27 -26.18 21.10
CA SER A 410 -13.16 -26.80 20.37
C SER A 410 -12.34 -25.83 19.53
N VAL A 411 -12.91 -24.71 19.08
CA VAL A 411 -12.18 -23.62 18.41
C VAL A 411 -11.15 -23.06 19.37
N TYR A 412 -11.57 -22.78 20.60
CA TYR A 412 -10.69 -22.23 21.61
C TYR A 412 -9.62 -23.23 22.02
N ASP A 413 -9.97 -24.51 22.11
CA ASP A 413 -9.04 -25.58 22.48
C ASP A 413 -7.91 -25.78 21.46
N GLU A 414 -8.19 -25.66 20.16
CA GLU A 414 -7.19 -25.80 19.10
C GLU A 414 -6.30 -24.58 18.94
N THR A 415 -6.79 -23.40 19.35
CA THR A 415 -6.10 -22.11 19.15
C THR A 415 -5.49 -21.56 20.44
N ARG A 416 -5.40 -22.38 21.50
CA ARG A 416 -4.77 -21.96 22.74
C ARG A 416 -3.30 -21.64 22.52
N ILE A 417 -2.89 -20.49 23.06
CA ILE A 417 -1.52 -20.03 23.11
C ILE A 417 -1.21 -19.56 24.54
N LYS A 418 0.08 -19.46 24.86
CA LYS A 418 0.53 -18.90 26.13
C LYS A 418 0.87 -17.43 25.98
N ARG A 419 0.18 -16.58 26.73
CA ARG A 419 0.50 -15.15 26.84
C ARG A 419 1.27 -14.90 28.13
N GLU A 420 2.36 -14.16 28.03
CA GLU A 420 3.09 -13.68 29.20
C GLU A 420 2.26 -12.61 29.94
N ILE A 421 2.24 -12.71 31.26
CA ILE A 421 1.62 -11.74 32.17
C ILE A 421 2.54 -11.47 33.35
N PRO A 422 2.41 -10.33 34.04
CA PRO A 422 3.16 -10.10 35.26
C PRO A 422 3.00 -11.26 36.26
N GLY A 423 4.10 -11.92 36.59
CA GLY A 423 4.12 -13.06 37.51
C GLY A 423 3.95 -14.45 36.89
N GLY A 424 3.84 -14.59 35.56
CA GLY A 424 3.82 -15.90 34.91
C GLY A 424 3.31 -15.89 33.48
N THR A 425 2.51 -16.90 33.15
CA THR A 425 1.87 -17.06 31.84
C THR A 425 0.43 -17.48 32.03
N GLU A 426 -0.45 -17.07 31.12
CA GLU A 426 -1.84 -17.52 31.04
C GLU A 426 -2.12 -18.19 29.69
N ASP A 427 -3.05 -19.15 29.69
CA ASP A 427 -3.55 -19.74 28.46
C ASP A 427 -4.68 -18.87 27.92
N ILE A 428 -4.50 -18.34 26.72
CA ILE A 428 -5.52 -17.55 26.02
C ILE A 428 -5.85 -18.18 24.68
N SER A 429 -6.98 -17.76 24.12
CA SER A 429 -7.43 -18.10 22.77
C SER A 429 -8.19 -16.89 22.21
N PHE A 430 -8.96 -17.02 21.13
CA PHE A 430 -9.75 -15.93 20.57
C PHE A 430 -10.68 -15.31 21.61
N TYR A 431 -11.09 -14.07 21.34
CA TYR A 431 -12.04 -13.37 22.20
C TYR A 431 -13.35 -14.17 22.33
N ILE A 432 -13.87 -14.29 23.56
CA ILE A 432 -15.00 -15.20 23.84
C ILE A 432 -16.38 -14.59 23.47
N GLY A 433 -16.38 -13.50 22.72
CA GLY A 433 -17.57 -12.75 22.29
C GLY A 433 -17.94 -11.60 23.22
N GLU A 434 -18.85 -10.74 22.76
CA GLU A 434 -19.33 -9.57 23.50
C GLU A 434 -20.04 -9.93 24.82
N SER A 435 -20.17 -8.92 25.68
CA SER A 435 -21.02 -8.95 26.88
C SER A 435 -21.57 -7.55 27.09
N GLU A 436 -22.82 -7.41 27.56
CA GLU A 436 -23.45 -6.11 27.83
C GLU A 436 -22.59 -5.21 28.73
N GLU A 437 -21.85 -5.82 29.66
CA GLU A 437 -20.96 -5.12 30.59
C GLU A 437 -19.81 -4.37 29.89
N CYS A 438 -19.39 -4.81 28.70
CA CYS A 438 -18.29 -4.18 27.95
C CYS A 438 -18.65 -2.77 27.50
N PHE A 439 -19.94 -2.50 27.28
CA PHE A 439 -20.44 -1.24 26.71
C PHE A 439 -20.82 -0.20 27.77
N ARG A 440 -20.63 -0.52 29.05
CA ARG A 440 -20.81 0.43 30.15
C ARG A 440 -19.78 1.56 30.07
N VAL A 441 -20.19 2.77 30.48
CA VAL A 441 -19.31 3.94 30.57
C VAL A 441 -18.74 4.03 31.97
N ASN A 442 -17.43 4.20 32.08
CA ASN A 442 -16.69 4.34 33.32
C ASN A 442 -16.73 5.77 33.87
N SER A 443 -16.16 5.96 35.06
CA SER A 443 -16.05 7.24 35.77
C SER A 443 -15.33 8.33 34.95
N PHE A 444 -14.45 7.93 34.04
CA PHE A 444 -13.68 8.82 33.17
C PHE A 444 -14.39 9.16 31.86
N GLY A 445 -15.52 8.50 31.54
CA GLY A 445 -16.25 8.71 30.30
C GLY A 445 -15.77 7.83 29.15
N GLN A 446 -15.17 6.67 29.41
CA GLN A 446 -14.75 5.69 28.41
C GLN A 446 -15.57 4.40 28.54
N LYS A 447 -15.65 3.60 27.48
CA LYS A 447 -16.27 2.28 27.53
C LYS A 447 -15.44 1.28 28.34
N TYR A 448 -16.08 0.30 28.98
CA TYR A 448 -15.41 -0.72 29.81
C TYR A 448 -14.45 -1.62 29.03
N TYR A 449 -14.66 -1.83 27.73
CA TYR A 449 -13.68 -2.51 26.88
C TYR A 449 -12.40 -1.69 26.68
N ILE A 450 -12.44 -0.36 26.83
CA ILE A 450 -11.26 0.52 26.80
C ILE A 450 -10.60 0.54 28.18
N TYR A 451 -11.35 0.95 29.20
CA TYR A 451 -10.90 1.07 30.58
C TYR A 451 -12.05 0.73 31.52
N ARG A 452 -11.86 -0.26 32.40
CA ARG A 452 -12.83 -0.67 33.41
C ARG A 452 -12.50 -0.09 34.78
N ASP A 453 -13.50 0.48 35.44
CA ASP A 453 -13.38 0.92 36.83
C ASP A 453 -13.15 -0.27 37.77
N ASP A 454 -12.24 -0.10 38.73
CA ASP A 454 -12.08 -1.06 39.82
C ASP A 454 -13.32 -1.07 40.74
N GLU A 455 -13.44 -2.08 41.60
CA GLU A 455 -14.59 -2.22 42.50
C GLU A 455 -14.76 -1.01 43.44
N ASN A 456 -13.69 -0.28 43.78
CA ASN A 456 -13.77 0.90 44.64
C ASN A 456 -14.31 2.12 43.87
N ALA A 457 -13.88 2.31 42.62
CA ALA A 457 -14.40 3.33 41.72
C ALA A 457 -15.88 3.07 41.39
N GLN A 458 -16.26 1.82 41.14
CA GLN A 458 -17.67 1.43 40.98
C GLN A 458 -18.52 1.76 42.22
N LYS A 459 -18.03 1.45 43.43
CA LYS A 459 -18.71 1.85 44.68
C LYS A 459 -18.86 3.36 44.79
N LYS A 460 -17.83 4.13 44.45
CA LYS A 460 -17.87 5.62 44.47
C LYS A 460 -18.88 6.17 43.47
N MET A 461 -19.12 5.49 42.35
CA MET A 461 -20.17 5.83 41.39
C MET A 461 -21.58 5.40 41.83
N GLY A 462 -21.72 4.73 42.98
CA GLY A 462 -23.01 4.29 43.50
C GLY A 462 -23.51 2.98 42.91
N GLU A 463 -22.63 2.18 42.31
CA GLU A 463 -22.99 0.86 41.78
C GLU A 463 -23.44 -0.08 42.91
N LYS A 464 -24.59 -0.73 42.71
CA LYS A 464 -25.15 -1.68 43.71
C LYS A 464 -24.58 -3.09 43.56
N VAL A 465 -24.19 -3.46 42.33
CA VAL A 465 -23.61 -4.76 41.99
C VAL A 465 -22.29 -4.49 41.29
N MET A 466 -21.20 -4.94 41.90
CA MET A 466 -19.86 -4.77 41.35
C MET A 466 -19.68 -5.72 40.17
N ILE A 467 -19.29 -5.17 39.03
CA ILE A 467 -18.86 -5.94 37.88
C ILE A 467 -17.38 -6.26 38.05
N LYS A 468 -17.08 -7.55 38.15
CA LYS A 468 -15.70 -8.03 38.29
C LYS A 468 -14.99 -8.07 36.94
N ALA A 469 -13.67 -7.88 36.97
CA ALA A 469 -12.80 -8.14 35.83
C ALA A 469 -13.06 -9.55 35.27
N ASP A 470 -13.28 -9.65 33.97
CA ASP A 470 -13.40 -10.93 33.27
C ASP A 470 -12.07 -11.18 32.55
N PRO A 471 -11.27 -12.18 32.98
CA PRO A 471 -9.99 -12.48 32.35
C PRO A 471 -10.09 -12.84 30.86
N LEU A 472 -11.26 -13.31 30.41
CA LEU A 472 -11.50 -13.66 29.00
C LEU A 472 -11.91 -12.44 28.16
N ARG A 473 -12.28 -11.33 28.83
CA ARG A 473 -12.69 -10.04 28.25
C ARG A 473 -11.97 -8.88 28.96
N PRO A 474 -10.63 -8.86 28.97
CA PRO A 474 -9.90 -7.76 29.58
C PRO A 474 -10.14 -6.46 28.80
N SER A 475 -9.96 -5.33 29.47
CA SER A 475 -9.97 -4.03 28.78
C SER A 475 -8.61 -3.75 28.12
N SER A 476 -8.58 -2.91 27.08
CA SER A 476 -7.33 -2.53 26.41
C SER A 476 -6.32 -1.90 27.35
N ASP A 477 -6.80 -1.09 28.30
CA ASP A 477 -5.95 -0.50 29.32
C ASP A 477 -5.35 -1.56 30.26
N SER A 478 -6.08 -2.63 30.58
CA SER A 478 -5.56 -3.75 31.37
C SER A 478 -4.46 -4.50 30.63
N TYR A 479 -4.64 -4.73 29.32
CA TYR A 479 -3.62 -5.34 28.48
C TYR A 479 -2.37 -4.46 28.38
N MET A 480 -2.53 -3.18 28.01
CA MET A 480 -1.43 -2.21 27.94
C MET A 480 -0.68 -2.11 29.28
N SER A 481 -1.41 -2.09 30.40
CA SER A 481 -0.82 -2.08 31.74
C SER A 481 0.04 -3.31 32.00
N ASN A 482 -0.43 -4.50 31.61
CA ASN A 482 0.35 -5.74 31.74
C ASN A 482 1.61 -5.70 30.87
N GLN A 483 1.51 -5.19 29.63
CA GLN A 483 2.65 -5.02 28.74
C GLN A 483 3.69 -4.04 29.30
N LEU A 484 3.29 -2.91 29.86
CA LEU A 484 4.21 -1.96 30.52
C LEU A 484 4.92 -2.58 31.73
N ARG A 485 4.20 -3.35 32.55
CA ARG A 485 4.79 -4.07 33.70
C ARG A 485 5.79 -5.12 33.24
N LEU A 486 5.49 -5.86 32.17
CA LEU A 486 6.41 -6.81 31.56
C LEU A 486 7.65 -6.09 31.00
N ALA A 487 7.47 -4.97 30.30
CA ALA A 487 8.59 -4.17 29.79
C ALA A 487 9.55 -3.74 30.90
N VAL A 488 9.00 -3.28 32.02
CA VAL A 488 9.80 -2.87 33.19
C VAL A 488 10.48 -4.07 33.85
N THR A 489 9.74 -5.13 34.15
CA THR A 489 10.26 -6.31 34.88
C THR A 489 11.25 -7.14 34.06
N LYS A 490 11.10 -7.19 32.73
CA LYS A 490 12.07 -7.84 31.82
C LYS A 490 13.33 -6.98 31.65
N GLY A 491 13.20 -5.66 31.78
CA GLY A 491 14.33 -4.72 31.68
C GLY A 491 14.74 -4.42 30.24
N LYS A 492 15.84 -3.68 30.08
CA LYS A 492 16.33 -3.19 28.78
C LYS A 492 16.98 -4.31 27.94
N ASN A 493 16.16 -5.17 27.34
CA ASN A 493 16.55 -6.24 26.42
C ASN A 493 15.42 -6.51 25.41
N LYS A 494 15.64 -7.46 24.49
CA LYS A 494 14.67 -7.80 23.43
C LYS A 494 13.24 -8.09 23.94
N ASP A 495 13.08 -8.72 25.11
CA ASP A 495 11.76 -9.03 25.65
C ASP A 495 11.12 -7.79 26.25
N GLY A 496 11.89 -6.98 26.99
CA GLY A 496 11.39 -5.72 27.52
C GLY A 496 11.03 -4.72 26.42
N PHE A 497 11.81 -4.66 25.34
CA PHE A 497 11.50 -3.84 24.16
C PHE A 497 10.23 -4.33 23.45
N ARG A 498 10.09 -5.64 23.22
CA ARG A 498 8.89 -6.23 22.61
C ARG A 498 7.62 -5.91 23.41
N HIS A 499 7.65 -6.07 24.73
CA HIS A 499 6.51 -5.72 25.57
C HIS A 499 6.27 -4.20 25.62
N PHE A 500 7.31 -3.38 25.56
CA PHE A 500 7.15 -1.93 25.48
C PHE A 500 6.47 -1.53 24.18
N GLY A 501 6.88 -2.07 23.03
CA GLY A 501 6.23 -1.86 21.74
C GLY A 501 4.77 -2.28 21.72
N ALA A 502 4.45 -3.46 22.29
CA ALA A 502 3.07 -3.92 22.37
C ALA A 502 2.18 -2.99 23.22
N ALA A 503 2.75 -2.32 24.23
CA ALA A 503 2.04 -1.27 24.98
C ALA A 503 1.91 0.04 24.18
N MET A 504 2.93 0.42 23.42
CA MET A 504 2.90 1.63 22.58
C MET A 504 1.87 1.51 21.46
N HIS A 505 1.71 0.33 20.87
CA HIS A 505 0.66 0.05 19.90
C HIS A 505 -0.74 0.48 20.42
N VAL A 506 -1.15 -0.02 21.59
CA VAL A 506 -2.45 0.34 22.19
C VAL A 506 -2.55 1.84 22.51
N LEU A 507 -1.44 2.44 22.95
CA LEU A 507 -1.39 3.87 23.25
C LEU A 507 -1.53 4.73 21.99
N GLU A 508 -0.93 4.31 20.89
CA GLU A 508 -1.01 4.97 19.58
C GLU A 508 -2.42 4.82 18.99
N ASP A 509 -2.98 3.61 19.02
CA ASP A 509 -4.35 3.29 18.62
C ASP A 509 -5.39 4.08 19.42
N TYR A 510 -5.11 4.43 20.68
CA TYR A 510 -5.99 5.28 21.46
C TYR A 510 -6.25 6.63 20.76
N PHE A 511 -5.26 7.19 20.07
CA PHE A 511 -5.41 8.46 19.35
C PHE A 511 -5.98 8.28 17.94
N SER A 512 -5.67 7.15 17.29
CA SER A 512 -6.05 6.90 15.89
C SER A 512 -7.43 6.27 15.74
N HIS A 513 -7.80 5.36 16.65
CA HIS A 513 -8.99 4.51 16.51
C HIS A 513 -10.10 4.86 17.51
N THR A 514 -9.90 5.87 18.37
CA THR A 514 -10.98 6.42 19.19
C THR A 514 -11.40 7.81 18.72
N ASN A 515 -12.55 8.29 19.19
CA ASN A 515 -12.98 9.67 18.97
C ASN A 515 -12.25 10.71 19.87
N PHE A 516 -11.11 10.36 20.51
CA PHE A 516 -10.37 11.26 21.41
C PHE A 516 -9.95 12.58 20.72
N VAL A 517 -9.50 12.52 19.46
CA VAL A 517 -9.05 13.68 18.70
C VAL A 517 -10.21 14.62 18.39
N GLU A 518 -11.35 14.06 17.97
CA GLU A 518 -12.59 14.78 17.69
C GLU A 518 -13.12 15.46 18.96
N LEU A 519 -13.12 14.75 20.09
CA LEU A 519 -13.53 15.29 21.38
C LEU A 519 -12.56 16.38 21.88
N SER A 520 -11.26 16.28 21.57
CA SER A 520 -10.27 17.31 21.89
C SER A 520 -10.47 18.59 21.06
N LEU A 521 -10.83 18.46 19.78
CA LEU A 521 -11.25 19.60 18.95
C LEU A 521 -12.54 20.24 19.47
N CYS A 522 -13.53 19.41 19.83
CA CYS A 522 -14.76 19.90 20.44
C CYS A 522 -14.48 20.67 21.74
N LYS A 523 -13.62 20.13 22.62
CA LYS A 523 -13.19 20.79 23.86
C LYS A 523 -12.67 22.20 23.61
N LEU A 524 -11.79 22.38 22.63
CA LEU A 524 -11.26 23.68 22.25
C LEU A 524 -12.38 24.65 21.83
N GLY A 525 -13.39 24.15 21.09
CA GLY A 525 -14.57 24.94 20.71
C GLY A 525 -15.50 25.29 21.87
N TRP A 526 -15.52 24.51 22.95
CA TRP A 526 -16.37 24.72 24.14
C TRP A 526 -15.77 25.67 25.19
N LYS A 527 -14.49 26.06 25.10
CA LYS A 527 -13.91 27.09 25.99
C LYS A 527 -14.68 28.42 25.88
N LYS A 528 -14.95 29.07 27.02
CA LYS A 528 -15.82 30.25 27.15
C LYS A 528 -15.48 31.36 26.14
N ASP A 529 -14.20 31.68 26.00
CA ASP A 529 -13.67 32.75 25.15
C ASP A 529 -12.93 32.20 23.91
N SER A 530 -13.25 30.98 23.48
CA SER A 530 -12.60 30.36 22.32
C SER A 530 -12.88 31.12 21.02
N PRO A 531 -11.86 31.44 20.21
CA PRO A 531 -12.06 31.91 18.84
C PRO A 531 -12.53 30.76 17.91
N TYR A 532 -12.43 29.51 18.35
CA TYR A 532 -12.69 28.31 17.55
C TYR A 532 -14.08 27.70 17.79
N LYS A 533 -15.12 28.51 18.07
CA LYS A 533 -16.48 28.03 18.38
C LYS A 533 -17.09 27.12 17.31
N TYR A 534 -16.62 27.21 16.08
CA TYR A 534 -17.03 26.34 14.98
C TYR A 534 -16.65 24.87 15.20
N LEU A 535 -15.60 24.59 15.99
CA LEU A 535 -15.16 23.22 16.30
C LEU A 535 -16.17 22.42 17.14
N LYS A 536 -17.15 23.08 17.77
CA LYS A 536 -18.28 22.39 18.41
C LYS A 536 -19.07 21.50 17.43
N LYS A 537 -18.95 21.78 16.13
CA LYS A 537 -19.61 21.03 15.06
C LYS A 537 -18.80 19.82 14.57
N VAL A 538 -17.57 19.61 15.05
CA VAL A 538 -16.81 18.40 14.70
C VAL A 538 -17.66 17.17 15.04
N TYR A 539 -17.75 16.24 14.10
CA TYR A 539 -18.58 15.05 14.26
C TYR A 539 -17.90 14.09 15.25
N PRO A 540 -18.53 13.76 16.39
CA PRO A 540 -17.83 13.06 17.49
C PRO A 540 -17.83 11.54 17.36
N TRP A 541 -18.22 10.99 16.20
CA TRP A 541 -18.43 9.55 15.98
C TRP A 541 -19.44 8.87 16.91
N VAL A 542 -20.30 9.68 17.53
CA VAL A 542 -21.48 9.22 18.26
C VAL A 542 -22.71 9.85 17.62
N GLN A 543 -23.60 9.00 17.13
CA GLN A 543 -24.75 9.42 16.34
C GLN A 543 -25.65 10.36 17.15
N ASN A 544 -26.14 11.42 16.51
CA ASN A 544 -27.03 12.44 17.10
C ASN A 544 -26.43 13.22 18.28
N ARG A 545 -25.10 13.20 18.47
CA ARG A 545 -24.40 13.98 19.52
C ARG A 545 -23.60 15.17 19.00
N GLN A 546 -23.58 15.41 17.69
CA GLN A 546 -22.90 16.57 17.11
C GLN A 546 -23.43 17.89 17.71
N GLY A 547 -22.54 18.80 18.09
CA GLY A 547 -22.92 20.07 18.72
C GLY A 547 -23.36 19.98 20.18
N THR A 548 -23.37 18.79 20.78
CA THR A 548 -23.62 18.62 22.23
C THR A 548 -22.34 18.84 23.04
N ASP A 549 -22.48 18.98 24.36
CA ASP A 549 -21.33 19.15 25.25
C ASP A 549 -20.42 17.90 25.18
N TYR A 550 -19.19 18.10 24.71
CA TYR A 550 -18.17 17.07 24.54
C TYR A 550 -17.92 16.27 25.82
N SER A 551 -18.10 16.89 27.00
CA SER A 551 -17.87 16.23 28.29
C SER A 551 -18.90 15.15 28.62
N THR A 552 -20.02 15.10 27.89
CA THR A 552 -21.10 14.12 28.04
C THR A 552 -21.06 12.99 27.00
N ILE A 553 -20.14 13.08 26.03
CA ILE A 553 -20.00 12.10 24.95
C ILE A 553 -18.95 11.07 25.37
N PRO A 554 -19.23 9.77 25.38
CA PRO A 554 -18.23 8.79 25.75
C PRO A 554 -17.11 8.70 24.72
N VAL A 555 -15.91 8.31 25.18
CA VAL A 555 -14.85 7.84 24.29
C VAL A 555 -15.29 6.49 23.75
N VAL A 556 -15.40 6.41 22.42
CA VAL A 556 -15.79 5.20 21.68
C VAL A 556 -14.73 4.89 20.63
N THR A 557 -14.65 3.61 20.27
CA THR A 557 -13.81 3.09 19.21
C THR A 557 -14.67 2.37 18.17
N GLY A 558 -14.06 2.06 17.04
CA GLY A 558 -14.70 1.32 15.96
C GLY A 558 -14.89 -0.14 16.30
N LYS A 559 -15.99 -0.73 15.84
CA LYS A 559 -16.14 -2.19 15.76
C LYS A 559 -15.09 -2.70 14.81
N PHE A 560 -14.33 -3.70 15.25
CA PHE A 560 -13.41 -4.41 14.37
C PHE A 560 -14.20 -4.94 13.17
N LEU A 561 -13.86 -4.44 12.00
CA LEU A 561 -14.23 -5.07 10.75
C LEU A 561 -12.96 -5.74 10.23
N LEU A 562 -13.05 -7.04 10.01
CA LEU A 562 -11.95 -7.86 9.51
C LEU A 562 -11.33 -7.32 8.20
N ASP A 563 -12.15 -6.68 7.38
CA ASP A 563 -11.82 -6.22 6.04
C ASP A 563 -10.68 -5.20 6.04
N ASP A 564 -10.68 -4.24 6.98
CA ASP A 564 -9.69 -3.16 7.05
C ASP A 564 -8.26 -3.71 7.29
N THR A 565 -8.14 -4.78 8.07
CA THR A 565 -6.82 -5.34 8.41
C THR A 565 -6.33 -6.42 7.46
N CYS A 566 -7.16 -7.39 7.08
CA CYS A 566 -6.72 -8.41 6.12
C CYS A 566 -6.44 -7.80 4.75
N ALA A 567 -7.18 -6.76 4.34
CA ALA A 567 -6.95 -6.06 3.08
C ALA A 567 -5.75 -5.10 3.10
N SER A 568 -5.17 -4.79 4.28
CA SER A 568 -3.97 -3.94 4.38
C SER A 568 -2.70 -4.75 4.69
N VAL A 569 -2.78 -5.77 5.54
CA VAL A 569 -1.62 -6.60 5.92
C VAL A 569 -1.24 -7.62 4.84
N VAL A 570 -2.22 -8.36 4.30
CA VAL A 570 -1.93 -9.45 3.35
C VAL A 570 -1.34 -8.91 2.04
N PRO A 571 -1.87 -7.85 1.40
CA PRO A 571 -1.26 -7.28 0.20
C PRO A 571 0.14 -6.75 0.45
N LYS A 572 0.36 -6.00 1.54
CA LYS A 572 1.69 -5.48 1.87
C LYS A 572 2.71 -6.59 2.15
N MET A 573 2.30 -7.64 2.86
CA MET A 573 3.14 -8.83 3.06
C MET A 573 3.43 -9.53 1.73
N ALA A 574 2.42 -9.65 0.86
CA ALA A 574 2.57 -10.24 -0.47
C ALA A 574 3.54 -9.42 -1.32
N ASP A 575 3.32 -8.12 -1.50
CA ASP A 575 4.19 -7.23 -2.26
C ASP A 575 5.62 -7.24 -1.72
N MET A 576 5.76 -7.24 -0.39
CA MET A 576 7.08 -7.26 0.23
C MET A 576 7.78 -8.59 0.06
N LEU A 577 7.12 -9.74 0.25
CA LEU A 577 7.75 -11.07 0.13
C LEU A 577 7.93 -11.51 -1.33
N LEU A 578 7.01 -11.08 -2.19
CA LEU A 578 6.83 -11.48 -3.58
C LEU A 578 6.83 -10.24 -4.51
N PRO A 579 7.89 -9.39 -4.51
CA PRO A 579 7.90 -8.18 -5.31
C PRO A 579 7.75 -8.51 -6.80
N ILE A 580 6.79 -7.86 -7.45
CA ILE A 580 6.53 -8.00 -8.88
C ILE A 580 7.66 -7.29 -9.64
N GLY A 581 8.44 -8.06 -10.40
CA GLY A 581 9.53 -7.54 -11.22
C GLY A 581 10.68 -8.54 -11.37
N PHE A 582 11.44 -8.43 -12.46
CA PHE A 582 12.62 -9.25 -12.68
C PHE A 582 13.73 -8.86 -11.71
N SER A 583 13.83 -9.54 -10.57
CA SER A 583 15.11 -9.59 -9.85
C SER A 583 16.12 -10.29 -10.77
N LYS A 584 17.30 -9.70 -11.02
CA LYS A 584 18.39 -10.41 -11.68
C LYS A 584 18.59 -11.74 -10.95
N TYR A 585 18.26 -12.85 -11.62
CA TYR A 585 18.53 -14.18 -11.10
C TYR A 585 20.04 -14.41 -11.15
N GLU A 586 20.75 -13.93 -10.13
CA GLU A 586 22.11 -14.36 -9.86
C GLU A 586 22.01 -15.72 -9.18
N VAL A 587 22.53 -16.73 -9.86
CA VAL A 587 22.50 -18.12 -9.41
C VAL A 587 23.12 -18.21 -8.01
N GLY A 588 22.30 -18.37 -6.97
CA GLY A 588 22.76 -18.61 -5.59
C GLY A 588 23.54 -19.91 -5.47
N ASN A 589 24.05 -20.27 -4.28
CA ASN A 589 24.60 -21.61 -4.09
C ASN A 589 23.48 -22.68 -4.09
N PRO A 590 23.75 -23.94 -4.48
CA PRO A 590 22.76 -25.01 -4.38
C PRO A 590 22.20 -25.08 -2.95
N GLY A 591 20.88 -25.16 -2.84
CA GLY A 591 20.14 -25.15 -1.58
C GLY A 591 19.85 -23.76 -0.98
N GLU A 592 20.47 -22.68 -1.48
CA GLU A 592 20.12 -21.31 -1.06
C GLU A 592 18.84 -20.85 -1.77
N ARG A 593 18.02 -20.04 -1.07
CA ARG A 593 16.75 -19.53 -1.60
C ARG A 593 16.63 -18.03 -1.35
N THR A 594 15.91 -17.36 -2.24
CA THR A 594 15.44 -15.99 -2.00
C THR A 594 14.24 -15.98 -1.04
N PHE A 595 13.91 -14.80 -0.48
CA PHE A 595 12.69 -14.64 0.31
C PHE A 595 11.44 -15.08 -0.48
N GLY A 596 11.33 -14.71 -1.76
CA GLY A 596 10.19 -15.09 -2.59
C GLY A 596 10.11 -16.60 -2.81
N GLN A 597 11.23 -17.24 -3.13
CA GLN A 597 11.28 -18.69 -3.32
C GLN A 597 10.91 -19.47 -2.06
N GLN A 598 11.39 -19.01 -0.90
CA GLN A 598 11.07 -19.63 0.38
C GLN A 598 9.60 -19.38 0.77
N THR A 599 9.05 -18.20 0.47
CA THR A 599 7.64 -17.89 0.70
C THR A 599 6.75 -18.84 -0.09
N ILE A 600 7.02 -19.00 -1.39
CA ILE A 600 6.30 -19.97 -2.26
C ILE A 600 6.38 -21.38 -1.67
N TYR A 601 7.57 -21.80 -1.24
CA TYR A 601 7.76 -23.11 -0.63
C TYR A 601 6.89 -23.27 0.63
N THR A 602 6.91 -22.29 1.54
CA THR A 602 6.17 -22.32 2.81
C THR A 602 4.66 -22.39 2.59
N VAL A 603 4.12 -21.53 1.71
CA VAL A 603 2.69 -21.52 1.34
C VAL A 603 2.28 -22.89 0.79
N LEU A 604 2.96 -23.38 -0.25
CA LEU A 604 2.59 -24.63 -0.91
C LEU A 604 2.73 -25.84 0.02
N LYS A 605 3.78 -25.86 0.87
CA LYS A 605 3.99 -26.91 1.87
C LYS A 605 2.80 -26.98 2.85
N ASP A 606 2.38 -25.85 3.39
CA ASP A 606 1.30 -25.81 4.37
C ASP A 606 -0.04 -26.21 3.73
N LEU A 607 -0.36 -25.71 2.53
CA LEU A 607 -1.58 -26.08 1.82
C LEU A 607 -1.61 -27.56 1.42
N ALA A 608 -0.50 -28.11 0.92
CA ALA A 608 -0.38 -29.54 0.61
C ALA A 608 -0.61 -30.42 1.85
N LYS A 609 -0.17 -29.97 3.04
CA LYS A 609 -0.44 -30.66 4.31
C LYS A 609 -1.94 -30.61 4.64
N GLY A 610 -2.57 -29.45 4.54
CA GLY A 610 -4.01 -29.29 4.76
C GLY A 610 -4.87 -30.16 3.83
N GLN A 611 -4.49 -30.22 2.54
CA GLN A 611 -5.16 -31.05 1.53
C GLN A 611 -5.01 -32.56 1.82
N LYS A 612 -3.85 -33.01 2.32
CA LYS A 612 -3.65 -34.41 2.76
C LYS A 612 -4.47 -34.77 3.99
N GLU A 613 -4.63 -33.83 4.93
CA GLU A 613 -5.42 -34.01 6.14
C GLU A 613 -6.93 -34.09 5.85
N ASP A 614 -7.40 -33.42 4.80
CA ASP A 614 -8.77 -33.58 4.31
C ASP A 614 -8.88 -33.61 2.77
N PRO A 615 -8.72 -34.79 2.15
CA PRO A 615 -8.75 -34.94 0.70
C PRO A 615 -10.15 -34.76 0.09
N THR A 616 -11.18 -34.64 0.93
CA THR A 616 -12.58 -34.50 0.48
C THR A 616 -12.93 -33.10 0.03
N GLN A 617 -12.18 -32.09 0.47
CA GLN A 617 -12.27 -30.72 -0.02
C GLN A 617 -11.36 -30.59 -1.23
N LYS A 618 -11.92 -30.25 -2.39
CA LYS A 618 -11.11 -29.89 -3.57
C LYS A 618 -10.63 -28.45 -3.36
N SER A 619 -9.33 -28.25 -3.15
CA SER A 619 -8.71 -26.93 -3.27
C SER A 619 -8.91 -26.39 -4.69
N LEU A 620 -8.77 -25.07 -4.89
CA LEU A 620 -8.72 -24.50 -6.24
C LEU A 620 -7.62 -25.21 -7.03
N GLN A 621 -7.98 -25.71 -8.21
CA GLN A 621 -7.00 -26.27 -9.13
C GLN A 621 -6.30 -25.14 -9.87
N TYR A 622 -5.03 -24.95 -9.58
CA TYR A 622 -4.17 -24.00 -10.27
C TYR A 622 -3.38 -24.74 -11.33
N LEU A 623 -3.49 -24.30 -12.59
CA LEU A 623 -2.97 -25.03 -13.75
C LEU A 623 -3.55 -26.47 -13.87
N GLY A 624 -4.74 -26.72 -13.32
CA GLY A 624 -5.34 -28.05 -13.26
C GLY A 624 -4.76 -28.96 -12.17
N MET A 625 -3.79 -28.48 -11.38
CA MET A 625 -3.13 -29.22 -10.29
C MET A 625 -3.73 -28.87 -8.93
N ASP A 626 -3.84 -29.85 -8.03
CA ASP A 626 -4.13 -29.57 -6.62
C ASP A 626 -2.89 -29.05 -5.85
N SER A 627 -3.07 -28.62 -4.61
CA SER A 627 -1.96 -28.07 -3.80
C SER A 627 -0.83 -29.07 -3.51
N VAL A 628 -1.11 -30.38 -3.50
CA VAL A 628 -0.10 -31.44 -3.32
C VAL A 628 0.73 -31.58 -4.59
N GLU A 629 0.08 -31.63 -5.74
CA GLU A 629 0.71 -31.69 -7.06
C GLU A 629 1.53 -30.43 -7.35
N LEU A 630 0.98 -29.26 -7.04
CA LEU A 630 1.66 -27.96 -7.20
C LEU A 630 2.92 -27.87 -6.32
N PHE A 631 2.84 -28.36 -5.07
CA PHE A 631 4.00 -28.41 -4.18
C PHE A 631 5.08 -29.38 -4.69
N ASP A 632 4.71 -30.59 -5.12
CA ASP A 632 5.68 -31.56 -5.69
C ASP A 632 6.32 -31.02 -6.97
N TYR A 633 5.54 -30.34 -7.82
CA TYR A 633 6.04 -29.69 -9.02
C TYR A 633 7.05 -28.59 -8.69
N TYR A 634 6.73 -27.70 -7.75
CA TYR A 634 7.66 -26.66 -7.30
C TYR A 634 8.94 -27.24 -6.66
N GLN A 635 8.83 -28.31 -5.87
CA GLN A 635 10.01 -28.99 -5.31
C GLN A 635 10.92 -29.57 -6.40
N LYS A 636 10.35 -30.14 -7.47
CA LYS A 636 11.13 -30.63 -8.62
C LYS A 636 11.85 -29.49 -9.33
N LEU A 637 11.20 -28.33 -9.50
CA LEU A 637 11.83 -27.14 -10.09
C LEU A 637 12.99 -26.62 -9.24
N LEU A 638 12.83 -26.54 -7.91
CA LEU A 638 13.91 -26.16 -7.00
C LEU A 638 15.11 -27.12 -7.08
N LYS A 639 14.86 -28.44 -7.10
CA LYS A 639 15.92 -29.46 -7.26
C LYS A 639 16.63 -29.34 -8.61
N LEU A 640 15.88 -29.07 -9.68
CA LEU A 640 16.46 -28.84 -11.00
C LEU A 640 17.33 -27.58 -11.01
N SER A 641 16.89 -26.50 -10.35
CA SER A 641 17.67 -25.28 -10.18
C SER A 641 18.97 -25.51 -9.40
N ASP A 642 18.93 -26.26 -8.30
CA ASP A 642 20.11 -26.64 -7.53
C ASP A 642 21.09 -27.45 -8.38
N TRP A 643 20.60 -28.46 -9.10
CA TRP A 643 21.41 -29.28 -9.99
C TRP A 643 22.07 -28.45 -11.10
N MET A 644 21.34 -27.54 -11.74
CA MET A 644 21.88 -26.66 -12.78
C MET A 644 23.00 -25.76 -12.23
N THR A 645 22.80 -25.25 -11.02
CA THR A 645 23.80 -24.45 -10.31
C THR A 645 25.08 -25.25 -10.04
N GLU A 646 24.94 -26.49 -9.58
CA GLU A 646 26.10 -27.40 -9.39
C GLU A 646 26.84 -27.64 -10.70
N GLN A 647 26.13 -27.87 -11.80
CA GLN A 647 26.78 -28.10 -13.10
C GLN A 647 27.53 -26.88 -13.60
N LYS A 648 27.00 -25.67 -13.40
CA LYS A 648 27.66 -24.41 -13.78
C LYS A 648 28.95 -24.11 -13.01
N LYS A 649 29.10 -24.66 -11.80
CA LYS A 649 30.29 -24.48 -10.95
C LYS A 649 31.44 -25.41 -11.29
N ARG A 650 31.25 -26.34 -12.24
CA ARG A 650 32.31 -27.24 -12.69
C ARG A 650 33.36 -26.48 -13.50
N ASP A 651 34.62 -26.86 -13.31
CA ASP A 651 35.76 -26.30 -14.05
C ASP A 651 36.05 -27.06 -15.36
N ASP A 652 35.19 -28.01 -15.74
CA ASP A 652 35.34 -28.84 -16.94
C ASP A 652 34.61 -28.26 -18.18
N PRO A 653 34.86 -28.78 -19.40
CA PRO A 653 34.21 -28.29 -20.62
C PRO A 653 32.68 -28.33 -20.55
N PHE A 654 32.11 -29.27 -19.79
CA PHE A 654 30.67 -29.36 -19.57
C PHE A 654 30.16 -28.17 -18.72
N GLY A 655 30.87 -27.80 -17.65
CA GLY A 655 30.57 -26.58 -16.88
C GLY A 655 30.68 -25.30 -17.71
N TRP A 656 31.66 -25.22 -18.63
CA TRP A 656 31.78 -24.09 -19.57
C TRP A 656 30.59 -24.01 -20.55
N VAL A 657 30.16 -25.15 -21.09
CA VAL A 657 28.95 -25.25 -21.94
C VAL A 657 27.69 -24.85 -21.16
N MET A 658 27.54 -25.31 -19.92
CA MET A 658 26.40 -24.96 -19.06
C MET A 658 26.38 -23.47 -18.65
N ARG A 659 27.55 -22.81 -18.57
CA ARG A 659 27.63 -21.35 -18.43
C ARG A 659 27.20 -20.60 -19.71
N GLY A 660 27.46 -21.19 -20.88
CA GLY A 660 27.02 -20.67 -22.19
C GLY A 660 25.51 -20.78 -22.44
N PHE A 661 24.81 -21.74 -21.82
CA PHE A 661 23.35 -21.88 -21.88
C PHE A 661 22.60 -20.94 -20.92
N GLY A 662 22.91 -19.64 -20.94
CA GLY A 662 22.27 -18.62 -20.09
C GLY A 662 20.73 -18.55 -20.22
N PHE A 663 20.21 -18.80 -21.43
CA PHE A 663 18.77 -18.81 -21.76
C PHE A 663 17.93 -19.78 -20.90
N ILE A 664 18.45 -20.99 -20.61
CA ILE A 664 17.73 -21.97 -19.78
C ILE A 664 17.57 -21.48 -18.33
N SER A 665 18.54 -20.69 -17.85
CA SER A 665 18.47 -20.11 -16.50
C SER A 665 17.55 -18.90 -16.44
N HIS A 666 17.46 -18.13 -17.52
CA HIS A 666 16.48 -17.06 -17.67
C HIS A 666 15.05 -17.65 -17.66
N TYR A 667 14.81 -18.68 -18.49
CA TYR A 667 13.54 -19.40 -18.53
C TYR A 667 13.16 -20.08 -17.20
N MET A 668 14.14 -20.59 -16.45
CA MET A 668 13.90 -21.10 -15.09
C MET A 668 13.52 -19.99 -14.11
N GLY A 669 14.15 -18.82 -14.24
CA GLY A 669 13.78 -17.61 -13.50
C GLY A 669 12.34 -17.20 -13.79
N GLU A 670 11.91 -17.24 -15.06
CA GLU A 670 10.54 -16.94 -15.48
C GLU A 670 9.52 -17.96 -14.94
N ILE A 671 9.83 -19.26 -14.99
CA ILE A 671 8.96 -20.30 -14.40
C ILE A 671 8.80 -20.09 -12.90
N LEU A 672 9.89 -19.81 -12.18
CA LEU A 672 9.85 -19.51 -10.74
C LEU A 672 9.09 -18.20 -10.45
N MET A 673 9.18 -17.22 -11.35
CA MET A 673 8.41 -15.98 -11.26
C MET A 673 6.92 -16.21 -11.47
N ASN A 674 6.51 -17.12 -12.36
CA ASN A 674 5.10 -17.48 -12.53
C ASN A 674 4.47 -18.08 -11.26
N PHE A 675 5.25 -18.77 -10.43
CA PHE A 675 4.77 -19.22 -9.11
C PHE A 675 4.52 -18.08 -8.13
N THR A 676 5.19 -16.94 -8.31
CA THR A 676 4.97 -15.73 -7.51
C THR A 676 3.53 -15.26 -7.68
N ASN A 677 3.04 -15.17 -8.92
CA ASN A 677 1.66 -14.79 -9.22
C ASN A 677 0.64 -15.84 -8.72
N VAL A 678 0.96 -17.13 -8.84
CA VAL A 678 0.09 -18.20 -8.31
C VAL A 678 -0.03 -18.09 -6.79
N VAL A 679 1.09 -17.95 -6.08
CA VAL A 679 1.09 -17.86 -4.62
C VAL A 679 0.51 -16.53 -4.13
N PHE A 680 0.75 -15.42 -4.82
CA PHE A 680 0.13 -14.13 -4.55
C PHE A 680 -1.41 -14.27 -4.55
N ASN A 681 -1.97 -14.84 -5.62
CA ASN A 681 -3.42 -15.05 -5.72
C ASN A 681 -3.94 -15.99 -4.62
N ILE A 682 -3.21 -17.06 -4.30
CA ILE A 682 -3.56 -17.97 -3.20
C ILE A 682 -3.58 -17.24 -1.85
N MET A 683 -2.62 -16.36 -1.57
CA MET A 683 -2.60 -15.59 -0.32
C MET A 683 -3.81 -14.64 -0.24
N ILE A 684 -4.16 -13.97 -1.33
CA ILE A 684 -5.35 -13.12 -1.40
C ILE A 684 -6.64 -13.96 -1.23
N GLU A 685 -6.77 -15.07 -1.97
CA GLU A 685 -7.93 -15.97 -1.87
C GLU A 685 -8.10 -16.60 -0.49
N SER A 686 -7.02 -16.82 0.24
CA SER A 686 -7.08 -17.36 1.61
C SER A 686 -7.88 -16.47 2.57
N VAL A 687 -8.12 -15.21 2.20
CA VAL A 687 -8.90 -14.21 2.95
C VAL A 687 -10.08 -13.60 2.16
N ASP A 688 -10.19 -13.79 0.83
CA ASP A 688 -11.13 -13.10 -0.07
C ASP A 688 -12.63 -13.44 0.13
N ASP A 689 -12.98 -14.73 0.23
CA ASP A 689 -14.39 -15.14 0.43
C ASP A 689 -14.96 -14.60 1.76
N ASP A 690 -14.10 -14.44 2.76
CA ASP A 690 -14.44 -13.93 4.09
C ASP A 690 -14.50 -12.39 4.11
N ILE A 691 -13.65 -11.71 3.33
CA ILE A 691 -13.73 -10.26 3.06
C ILE A 691 -15.08 -9.93 2.39
N LYS A 692 -15.53 -10.71 1.40
CA LYS A 692 -16.82 -10.49 0.70
C LYS A 692 -18.04 -10.70 1.60
N ALA A 693 -17.99 -11.66 2.53
CA ALA A 693 -19.06 -11.87 3.51
C ALA A 693 -19.17 -10.71 4.52
N ALA A 694 -18.05 -10.09 4.90
CA ALA A 694 -17.98 -8.92 5.76
C ALA A 694 -18.35 -7.60 5.06
N GLN A 695 -18.02 -7.47 3.76
CA GLN A 695 -18.27 -6.29 2.91
C GLN A 695 -19.77 -5.99 2.65
N THR A 696 -20.70 -6.82 3.11
CA THR A 696 -22.14 -6.59 2.97
C THR A 696 -22.68 -5.43 3.85
N HIS A 697 -21.85 -4.79 4.67
CA HIS A 697 -22.26 -3.73 5.62
C HIS A 697 -21.91 -2.30 5.19
N VAL A 698 -21.84 -2.01 3.89
CA VAL A 698 -21.50 -0.69 3.30
C VAL A 698 -22.54 0.43 3.56
N THR A 699 -23.50 0.25 4.47
CA THR A 699 -24.33 1.37 4.96
C THR A 699 -24.57 1.26 6.47
N ASN A 700 -23.56 1.58 7.27
CA ASN A 700 -23.74 1.70 8.72
C ASN A 700 -24.54 2.98 9.05
N VAL A 701 -25.87 2.89 8.91
CA VAL A 701 -26.85 3.87 9.41
C VAL A 701 -27.43 3.33 10.72
N ASN A 702 -27.67 4.21 11.71
CA ASN A 702 -28.21 3.84 13.03
C ASN A 702 -27.24 3.08 13.96
N TYR A 703 -25.94 3.43 13.92
CA TYR A 703 -24.91 2.79 14.74
C TYR A 703 -24.80 3.31 16.18
N GLY A 704 -25.49 4.40 16.54
CA GLY A 704 -25.50 4.90 17.92
C GLY A 704 -24.11 5.25 18.44
N GLU A 705 -23.62 4.47 19.40
CA GLU A 705 -22.28 4.61 20.03
C GLU A 705 -21.27 3.57 19.52
N ASP A 706 -21.61 2.82 18.47
CA ASP A 706 -20.82 1.71 17.93
C ASP A 706 -20.41 1.96 16.45
N PRO A 707 -19.59 2.99 16.15
CA PRO A 707 -19.10 3.23 14.80
C PRO A 707 -18.27 2.03 14.28
N THR A 708 -18.02 1.94 12.98
CA THR A 708 -17.06 0.96 12.43
C THR A 708 -15.63 1.43 12.60
N HIS A 709 -14.67 0.51 12.51
CA HIS A 709 -13.22 0.81 12.51
C HIS A 709 -12.88 1.90 11.48
N THR A 710 -13.20 1.68 10.19
CA THR A 710 -13.04 2.68 9.11
C THR A 710 -13.70 4.04 9.36
N GLN A 711 -14.77 4.10 10.16
CA GLN A 711 -15.46 5.37 10.41
C GLN A 711 -14.65 6.27 11.33
N VAL A 712 -14.09 5.72 12.40
CA VAL A 712 -13.35 6.50 13.40
C VAL A 712 -11.84 6.51 13.14
N GLY A 713 -11.35 5.55 12.36
CA GLY A 713 -9.95 5.39 11.97
C GLY A 713 -9.38 6.65 11.32
N LYS A 714 -8.30 7.14 11.89
CA LYS A 714 -7.54 8.31 11.42
C LYS A 714 -6.24 7.90 10.75
N ASP A 715 -6.21 6.67 10.27
CA ASP A 715 -5.03 5.97 9.84
C ASP A 715 -4.72 6.19 8.35
N ALA A 716 -5.73 6.32 7.52
CA ALA A 716 -5.57 6.74 6.13
C ALA A 716 -5.03 8.18 6.01
N HIS A 717 -4.05 8.43 5.11
CA HIS A 717 -3.50 9.79 4.89
C HIS A 717 -4.57 10.79 4.44
N GLU A 718 -5.60 10.31 3.74
CA GLU A 718 -6.72 11.14 3.29
C GLU A 718 -7.63 11.58 4.45
N ASN A 719 -7.51 10.95 5.62
CA ASN A 719 -8.22 11.39 6.80
C ASN A 719 -7.61 12.70 7.30
N PRO A 720 -8.40 13.79 7.37
CA PRO A 720 -7.90 15.10 7.80
C PRO A 720 -7.30 15.10 9.21
N LEU A 721 -7.64 14.14 10.08
CA LEU A 721 -7.14 14.07 11.44
C LEU A 721 -5.90 13.17 11.62
N ASN A 722 -5.41 12.54 10.55
CA ASN A 722 -4.26 11.63 10.59
C ASN A 722 -3.03 12.28 11.23
N GLY A 723 -2.53 13.38 10.67
CA GLY A 723 -1.34 14.06 11.20
C GLY A 723 -1.50 14.59 12.63
N LEU A 724 -2.72 14.95 13.05
CA LEU A 724 -2.98 15.35 14.44
C LEU A 724 -2.93 14.15 15.38
N ALA A 725 -3.56 13.03 15.02
CA ALA A 725 -3.51 11.80 15.81
C ALA A 725 -2.06 11.33 15.99
N ALA A 726 -1.30 11.27 14.91
CA ALA A 726 0.13 10.93 14.93
C ALA A 726 0.93 11.88 15.83
N SER A 727 0.74 13.19 15.72
CA SER A 727 1.45 14.17 16.57
C SER A 727 1.17 13.96 18.06
N LEU A 728 -0.09 13.69 18.43
CA LEU A 728 -0.47 13.42 19.82
C LEU A 728 0.12 12.09 20.32
N ALA A 729 0.13 11.06 19.47
CA ALA A 729 0.76 9.78 19.75
C ALA A 729 2.27 9.94 19.95
N THR A 730 2.99 10.67 19.09
CA THR A 730 4.43 10.96 19.23
C THR A 730 4.75 11.65 20.56
N ILE A 731 3.92 12.59 21.02
CA ILE A 731 4.08 13.23 22.33
C ILE A 731 3.96 12.20 23.46
N ALA A 732 2.94 11.34 23.40
CA ALA A 732 2.71 10.33 24.41
C ALA A 732 3.84 9.29 24.44
N VAL A 733 4.19 8.70 23.29
CA VAL A 733 5.27 7.70 23.14
C VAL A 733 6.61 8.27 23.61
N LYS A 734 6.91 9.54 23.31
CA LYS A 734 8.13 10.20 23.77
C LYS A 734 8.20 10.31 25.30
N ASP A 735 7.13 10.73 25.94
CA ASP A 735 7.09 10.86 27.41
C ASP A 735 7.19 9.48 28.09
N VAL A 736 6.40 8.49 27.64
CA VAL A 736 6.45 7.14 28.21
C VAL A 736 7.80 6.48 27.94
N GLY A 737 8.36 6.67 26.74
CA GLY A 737 9.70 6.20 26.36
C GLY A 737 10.81 6.79 27.24
N GLN A 738 10.75 8.08 27.55
CA GLN A 738 11.71 8.70 28.47
C GLN A 738 11.58 8.11 29.89
N ARG A 739 10.36 7.89 30.37
CA ARG A 739 10.12 7.34 31.71
C ARG A 739 10.60 5.92 31.86
N ILE A 740 10.32 5.04 30.90
CA ILE A 740 10.81 3.65 30.96
C ILE A 740 12.33 3.61 30.82
N LYS A 741 12.93 4.49 30.00
CA LYS A 741 14.39 4.65 29.94
C LYS A 741 14.97 5.04 31.30
N ASP A 742 14.37 6.00 31.99
CA ASP A 742 14.86 6.43 33.31
C ASP A 742 14.71 5.34 34.38
N ILE A 743 13.71 4.47 34.25
CA ILE A 743 13.57 3.26 35.09
C ILE A 743 14.69 2.26 34.76
N TRP A 744 14.92 1.95 33.48
CA TRP A 744 15.95 1.03 33.03
C TRP A 744 17.39 1.52 33.32
N ASP A 745 17.62 2.82 33.28
CA ASP A 745 18.89 3.46 33.65
C ASP A 745 19.08 3.55 35.18
N GLY A 746 18.08 3.13 35.98
CA GLY A 746 18.12 3.18 37.45
C GLY A 746 17.96 4.58 38.05
N LYS A 747 17.55 5.59 37.27
CA LYS A 747 17.31 6.96 37.76
C LYS A 747 16.00 7.06 38.55
N VAL A 748 15.02 6.22 38.22
CA VAL A 748 13.72 6.13 38.91
C VAL A 748 13.49 4.69 39.35
N SER A 749 13.22 4.49 40.64
CA SER A 749 12.86 3.16 41.16
C SER A 749 11.38 2.87 40.90
N ASP A 750 11.10 1.91 40.01
CA ASP A 750 9.76 1.37 39.73
C ASP A 750 9.86 -0.14 39.41
N PRO A 751 10.18 -1.01 40.38
CA PRO A 751 10.59 -2.39 40.12
C PRO A 751 9.51 -3.28 39.49
N ASP A 752 8.23 -2.89 39.58
CA ASP A 752 7.08 -3.64 39.08
C ASP A 752 6.30 -2.90 37.97
N GLY A 753 6.81 -1.73 37.53
CA GLY A 753 6.16 -0.86 36.54
C GLY A 753 4.89 -0.16 37.02
N SER A 754 4.53 -0.23 38.31
CA SER A 754 3.29 0.34 38.83
C SER A 754 3.22 1.85 38.65
N LYS A 755 4.34 2.58 38.82
CA LYS A 755 4.35 4.04 38.67
C LYS A 755 4.20 4.45 37.21
N LEU A 756 4.86 3.73 36.30
CA LEU A 756 4.73 3.95 34.86
C LEU A 756 3.29 3.71 34.39
N VAL A 757 2.69 2.58 34.78
CA VAL A 757 1.28 2.28 34.48
C VAL A 757 0.36 3.36 35.03
N PHE A 758 0.52 3.74 36.30
CA PHE A 758 -0.29 4.78 36.91
C PHE A 758 -0.19 6.10 36.14
N HIS A 759 1.01 6.48 35.69
CA HIS A 759 1.21 7.68 34.89
C HIS A 759 0.45 7.62 33.56
N VAL A 760 0.58 6.52 32.81
CA VAL A 760 -0.10 6.34 31.52
C VAL A 760 -1.62 6.35 31.69
N GLN A 761 -2.14 5.62 32.67
CA GLN A 761 -3.58 5.56 32.97
C GLN A 761 -4.16 6.92 33.36
N ASN A 762 -3.39 7.77 34.05
CA ASN A 762 -3.86 9.07 34.52
C ASN A 762 -3.61 10.23 33.54
N THR A 763 -2.79 10.01 32.51
CA THR A 763 -2.40 11.07 31.56
C THR A 763 -2.96 10.82 30.16
N TYR A 764 -2.83 9.59 29.65
CA TYR A 764 -3.11 9.29 28.25
C TYR A 764 -4.38 8.43 28.06
N SER A 765 -4.65 7.48 28.95
CA SER A 765 -5.89 6.67 28.93
C SER A 765 -7.04 7.39 29.63
N ARG A 766 -7.36 8.61 29.16
CA ARG A 766 -8.36 9.50 29.77
C ARG A 766 -9.19 10.19 28.72
N HIS A 767 -10.47 10.43 29.03
CA HIS A 767 -11.28 11.33 28.21
C HIS A 767 -10.68 12.75 28.19
N PRO A 768 -10.75 13.47 27.05
CA PRO A 768 -10.26 14.85 26.94
C PRO A 768 -10.76 15.86 27.99
N ARG A 769 -11.87 15.56 28.67
CA ARG A 769 -12.43 16.41 29.74
C ARG A 769 -11.59 16.39 31.02
N ALA A 770 -10.77 15.35 31.21
CA ALA A 770 -9.98 15.12 32.42
C ALA A 770 -8.50 15.50 32.29
N VAL A 771 -8.05 15.86 31.09
CA VAL A 771 -6.62 16.11 30.79
C VAL A 771 -6.46 17.32 29.88
N GLU A 772 -5.30 17.99 29.93
CA GLU A 772 -5.03 19.24 29.18
C GLU A 772 -3.71 19.22 28.39
N TRP A 773 -2.93 18.15 28.47
CA TRP A 773 -1.59 18.08 27.87
C TRP A 773 -1.60 18.27 26.33
N MET A 774 -2.69 17.86 25.68
CA MET A 774 -2.88 17.94 24.22
C MET A 774 -3.38 19.31 23.74
N ASP A 775 -3.94 20.13 24.62
CA ASP A 775 -4.68 21.34 24.25
C ASP A 775 -3.87 22.28 23.36
N LYS A 776 -2.58 22.46 23.68
CA LYS A 776 -1.67 23.34 22.93
C LYS A 776 -1.38 22.81 21.54
N GLU A 777 -1.14 21.51 21.39
CA GLU A 777 -0.84 20.93 20.07
C GLU A 777 -2.09 20.90 19.18
N VAL A 778 -3.26 20.61 19.76
CA VAL A 778 -4.55 20.72 19.06
C VAL A 778 -4.78 22.16 18.59
N GLU A 779 -4.53 23.16 19.44
CA GLU A 779 -4.64 24.57 19.05
C GLU A 779 -3.65 24.95 17.94
N ASN A 780 -2.39 24.54 18.04
CA ASN A 780 -1.38 24.76 16.99
C ASN A 780 -1.82 24.15 15.66
N TRP A 781 -2.30 22.91 15.68
CA TRP A 781 -2.78 22.22 14.50
C TRP A 781 -3.97 22.97 13.88
N VAL A 782 -4.95 23.40 14.69
CA VAL A 782 -6.08 24.21 14.22
C VAL A 782 -5.60 25.51 13.58
N ILE A 783 -4.60 26.19 14.14
CA ILE A 783 -4.02 27.41 13.55
C ILE A 783 -3.39 27.12 12.18
N ARG A 784 -2.74 25.96 12.00
CA ARG A 784 -2.18 25.54 10.70
C ARG A 784 -3.29 25.32 9.67
N VAL A 785 -4.31 24.52 10.01
CA VAL A 785 -5.32 24.08 9.03
C VAL A 785 -6.49 25.04 8.82
N SER A 786 -6.76 25.95 9.76
CA SER A 786 -7.90 26.91 9.70
C SER A 786 -7.85 27.90 8.53
N LYS A 787 -6.73 27.95 7.81
CA LYS A 787 -6.59 28.70 6.55
C LYS A 787 -7.35 28.06 5.38
N ASN A 788 -7.71 26.79 5.48
CA ASN A 788 -8.41 26.02 4.44
C ASN A 788 -9.84 25.68 4.88
N ALA A 789 -10.83 26.44 4.41
CA ALA A 789 -12.22 26.26 4.81
C ALA A 789 -12.82 24.91 4.36
N SER A 790 -12.40 24.37 3.21
CA SER A 790 -12.89 23.07 2.71
C SER A 790 -12.39 21.90 3.55
N PHE A 791 -11.23 22.04 4.19
CA PHE A 791 -10.67 21.05 5.10
C PHE A 791 -11.50 20.91 6.39
N LEU A 792 -11.93 22.04 6.96
CA LEU A 792 -12.77 22.05 8.17
C LEU A 792 -14.18 21.47 7.92
N GLU A 793 -14.73 21.65 6.71
CA GLU A 793 -16.02 21.07 6.35
C GLU A 793 -16.00 19.54 6.39
N LYS A 794 -14.88 18.91 5.99
CA LYS A 794 -14.72 17.43 6.05
C LYS A 794 -14.93 16.87 7.47
N LEU A 795 -14.58 17.65 8.51
CA LEU A 795 -14.69 17.24 9.92
C LEU A 795 -16.12 17.25 10.48
N TYR A 796 -17.09 17.82 9.76
CA TYR A 796 -18.48 17.95 10.22
C TYR A 796 -19.39 16.85 9.72
N HIS A 797 -18.90 15.94 8.88
CA HIS A 797 -19.71 14.93 8.23
C HIS A 797 -19.45 13.53 8.82
N PRO A 798 -20.50 12.70 8.97
CA PRO A 798 -20.41 11.36 9.52
C PRO A 798 -19.81 10.31 8.56
N THR A 799 -19.43 10.69 7.34
CA THR A 799 -18.87 9.78 6.33
C THR A 799 -17.81 10.49 5.46
N PRO A 800 -16.55 10.03 5.48
CA PRO A 800 -15.53 10.38 4.47
C PRO A 800 -15.87 9.80 3.07
N VAL A 801 -16.76 8.80 3.07
CA VAL A 801 -17.03 7.80 2.01
C VAL A 801 -17.88 8.32 0.83
N ALA A 802 -18.49 9.50 0.89
CA ALA A 802 -19.17 10.05 -0.30
C ALA A 802 -18.19 10.50 -1.40
N HIS A 803 -16.88 10.60 -1.11
CA HIS A 803 -15.87 11.06 -2.07
C HIS A 803 -14.84 10.00 -2.48
N ALA A 804 -14.40 9.11 -1.56
CA ALA A 804 -13.29 8.18 -1.82
C ALA A 804 -13.69 6.75 -2.25
N HIS A 805 -14.96 6.36 -2.04
CA HIS A 805 -15.40 4.97 -2.23
C HIS A 805 -15.55 4.56 -3.71
N ASP A 806 -15.45 5.52 -4.62
CA ASP A 806 -15.66 5.30 -6.06
C ASP A 806 -14.38 4.93 -6.82
N THR A 807 -13.21 5.09 -6.18
CA THR A 807 -11.89 4.91 -6.81
C THR A 807 -11.34 3.49 -6.60
N ALA A 808 -11.53 2.88 -5.42
CA ALA A 808 -11.04 1.54 -5.11
C ALA A 808 -11.88 0.40 -5.76
N LYS A 809 -13.20 0.56 -5.84
CA LYS A 809 -14.10 -0.40 -6.53
C LYS A 809 -13.88 -0.43 -8.04
N ARG A 810 -13.33 0.63 -8.63
CA ARG A 810 -13.01 0.69 -10.06
C ARG A 810 -11.82 -0.19 -10.41
N LYS A 811 -10.70 -0.11 -9.67
CA LYS A 811 -9.47 -0.87 -9.97
C LYS A 811 -9.64 -2.39 -9.85
N ILE A 812 -10.34 -2.88 -8.83
CA ILE A 812 -10.55 -4.33 -8.62
C ILE A 812 -11.51 -4.94 -9.67
N ARG A 813 -12.55 -4.20 -10.06
CA ARG A 813 -13.52 -4.66 -11.07
C ARG A 813 -12.93 -4.67 -12.48
N ILE A 814 -12.11 -3.68 -12.81
CA ILE A 814 -11.40 -3.60 -14.10
C ILE A 814 -10.44 -4.79 -14.24
N GLY A 815 -9.68 -5.14 -13.19
CA GLY A 815 -8.80 -6.31 -13.18
C GLY A 815 -9.52 -7.65 -13.43
N MET A 816 -10.72 -7.86 -12.87
CA MET A 816 -11.49 -9.09 -13.09
C MET A 816 -12.12 -9.17 -14.49
N ASP A 817 -12.68 -8.07 -14.99
CA ASP A 817 -13.21 -7.99 -16.36
C ASP A 817 -12.08 -8.23 -17.40
N LYS A 818 -10.85 -7.80 -17.08
CA LYS A 818 -9.67 -8.00 -17.93
C LYS A 818 -9.22 -9.46 -17.99
N ILE A 819 -9.27 -10.16 -16.87
CA ILE A 819 -8.97 -11.59 -16.80
C ILE A 819 -9.98 -12.39 -17.63
N GLU A 820 -11.26 -12.00 -17.65
CA GLU A 820 -12.24 -12.61 -18.55
C GLU A 820 -12.00 -12.29 -20.03
N GLU A 821 -11.57 -11.06 -20.37
CA GLU A 821 -11.20 -10.66 -21.73
C GLU A 821 -10.02 -11.49 -22.26
N ILE A 822 -8.98 -11.67 -21.45
CA ILE A 822 -7.81 -12.51 -21.76
C ILE A 822 -8.23 -13.98 -21.92
N LYS A 823 -9.05 -14.51 -21.00
CA LYS A 823 -9.58 -15.90 -21.11
C LYS A 823 -10.39 -16.11 -22.38
N LYS A 824 -11.21 -15.13 -22.78
CA LYS A 824 -12.02 -15.19 -24.00
C LYS A 824 -11.19 -15.05 -25.27
N TYR A 825 -10.10 -14.28 -25.23
CA TYR A 825 -9.18 -14.12 -26.35
C TYR A 825 -8.43 -15.42 -26.66
N PHE A 826 -7.88 -16.07 -25.63
CA PHE A 826 -7.12 -17.33 -25.77
C PHE A 826 -7.97 -18.60 -25.76
N GLY A 827 -9.26 -18.50 -25.43
CA GLY A 827 -10.24 -19.60 -25.48
C GLY A 827 -10.93 -19.78 -26.83
N LYS A 828 -10.66 -18.91 -27.81
CA LYS A 828 -11.06 -19.05 -29.23
C LYS A 828 -9.91 -19.66 -30.02
#